data_AF-A0A6C0HNB5-F1
#
_entry.id   AF-A0A6C0HNB5-F1
#
_cell.length_a   1.000
_cell.length_b   1.000
_cell.length_c   1.000
_cell.angle_alpha   90.00
_cell.angle_beta   90.00
_cell.angle_gamma   90.00
#
_symmetry.space_group_name_H-M   'P 1'
#
loop_
_entity.id
_entity.type
_entity.pdbx_description
1 polymer ?
#
loop_
_entity_poly.entity_id
_entity_poly.type
_entity_poly.pdbx_seq_one_letter_code
_entity_poly.pdbx_strand_id
1 'polypeptide(L)'
;MNFDWKYYINKYEDLIPAGITNERRALAHWNRLGQHKGRRYVRDNEILFIIITTECIKSIAINLQHILSKMNIKSIIKYILSDYDINNTNENDKYLIIYNSRVDLKLPNVYIWYQIEQTNSTHFNLSALQNSTIIWDYSIKNYNSYKELPLNNIYYMPLPFYQNITTEAIDAIDAIDAIDAIDAIDAIDAIDAIDAIDAIDAIDFPRGIHIVGPFHFPWVQSRSRSAKIATIDAIVENDFPRGIPIVGPFHFPWVQSRSRSAKIATIDAIVENDFPRGIPIVDLFHFPWVPSRSRSATIDSNSYKYDIFFYGAYNCRRSNILNLLNAKYKIKIGFGIFGDERDNCIKSSKIIINLHYYDDAVIETTRFNEVLQFNKLIISEKSSSLEYDYYNINLYKDLVVFIDVINEDLSNIHQLYAILDNYLNNQHKYDNKIELIKKHKNKLMDRCEYFTKRNLLSVLELTIVKIDYELKPNIIYCLHLPETPDRYNVFINQPNYYNIVDKIEFYPAIKYHPGWKGCAFSYINLIYNAQRCNLKQITICEDDCCFNKDYNIKYDIISEFLKKLNEWDLFVGVIADLPHDTTLSNVYYYKNMTFVEINKMNSMVFNIYNNTCFDKILKWDVHSKDTGGTIDAYIKSCNFKVIVPVPFEFSCLNVESTLWGSNCFDYYNSMFNNSYVLITTLIKNFLVSNNPTIIY
;
A
#
# COMPACT_ATOMS: atom_id res chain seq x y z
N MET A 1 -17.64 -19.45 -29.81
CA MET A 1 -16.95 -18.19 -30.15
C MET A 1 -17.60 -17.09 -29.31
N ASN A 2 -16.84 -16.36 -28.49
CA ASN A 2 -17.41 -15.32 -27.62
C ASN A 2 -17.56 -14.02 -28.45
N PHE A 3 -18.61 -13.94 -29.28
CA PHE A 3 -18.76 -12.87 -30.26
C PHE A 3 -19.57 -11.69 -29.69
N ASP A 4 -18.91 -10.60 -29.29
CA ASP A 4 -19.59 -9.38 -28.84
C ASP A 4 -20.07 -8.56 -30.04
N TRP A 5 -21.25 -8.93 -30.55
CA TRP A 5 -21.81 -8.29 -31.73
C TRP A 5 -22.14 -6.81 -31.53
N LYS A 6 -22.47 -6.40 -30.29
CA LYS A 6 -22.80 -5.00 -29.97
C LYS A 6 -21.54 -4.15 -30.04
N TYR A 7 -20.44 -4.61 -29.46
CA TYR A 7 -19.13 -3.99 -29.64
C TYR A 7 -18.75 -3.92 -31.12
N TYR A 8 -18.90 -5.03 -31.85
CA TYR A 8 -18.54 -5.11 -33.25
C TYR A 8 -19.27 -4.07 -34.12
N ILE A 9 -20.58 -3.93 -33.97
CA ILE A 9 -21.36 -2.96 -34.78
C ILE A 9 -21.14 -1.51 -34.37
N ASN A 10 -20.87 -1.24 -33.09
CA ASN A 10 -20.67 0.12 -32.59
C ASN A 10 -19.24 0.62 -32.84
N LYS A 11 -18.25 -0.28 -32.93
CA LYS A 11 -16.86 0.08 -33.20
C LYS A 11 -16.62 0.53 -34.64
N TYR A 12 -17.38 -0.02 -35.59
CA TYR A 12 -17.18 0.24 -37.01
C TYR A 12 -18.40 0.96 -37.59
N GLU A 13 -18.26 2.27 -37.77
CA GLU A 13 -19.32 3.18 -38.19
C GLU A 13 -19.98 2.79 -39.53
N ASP A 14 -19.28 2.01 -40.37
CA ASP A 14 -19.80 1.56 -41.67
C ASP A 14 -20.82 0.41 -41.57
N LEU A 15 -20.88 -0.31 -40.44
CA LEU A 15 -21.70 -1.52 -40.31
C LEU A 15 -23.20 -1.24 -40.16
N ILE A 16 -23.56 -0.24 -39.34
CA ILE A 16 -24.96 0.12 -39.10
C ILE A 16 -25.61 0.67 -40.39
N PRO A 17 -24.98 1.62 -41.13
CA PRO A 17 -25.47 2.06 -42.45
C PRO A 17 -25.55 0.94 -43.48
N ALA A 18 -24.66 -0.07 -43.39
CA ALA A 18 -24.70 -1.27 -44.24
C ALA A 18 -25.80 -2.28 -43.84
N GLY A 19 -26.68 -1.95 -42.89
CA GLY A 19 -27.80 -2.78 -42.46
C GLY A 19 -27.41 -3.92 -41.51
N ILE A 20 -26.20 -3.90 -40.95
CA ILE A 20 -25.68 -4.89 -40.00
C ILE A 20 -26.01 -4.39 -38.59
N THR A 21 -27.23 -4.67 -38.15
CA THR A 21 -27.80 -4.10 -36.92
C THR A 21 -28.16 -5.13 -35.85
N ASN A 22 -27.89 -6.41 -36.11
CA ASN A 22 -28.18 -7.50 -35.18
C ASN A 22 -27.07 -8.57 -35.19
N GLU A 23 -27.06 -9.38 -34.13
CA GLU A 23 -26.05 -10.41 -33.88
C GLU A 23 -25.80 -11.34 -35.07
N ARG A 24 -26.87 -11.87 -35.67
CA ARG A 24 -26.78 -12.81 -36.78
C ARG A 24 -26.10 -12.16 -37.99
N ARG A 25 -26.44 -10.92 -38.32
CA ARG A 25 -25.83 -10.17 -39.43
C ARG A 25 -24.39 -9.79 -39.12
N ALA A 26 -24.10 -9.38 -37.89
CA ALA A 26 -22.76 -9.02 -37.44
C ALA A 26 -21.81 -10.22 -37.53
N LEU A 27 -22.26 -11.40 -37.08
CA LEU A 27 -21.49 -12.64 -37.15
C LEU A 27 -21.28 -13.10 -38.60
N ALA A 28 -22.31 -12.99 -39.46
CA ALA A 28 -22.20 -13.31 -40.88
C ALA A 28 -21.20 -12.38 -41.60
N HIS A 29 -21.23 -11.08 -41.30
CA HIS A 29 -20.27 -10.11 -41.82
C HIS A 29 -18.85 -10.41 -41.33
N TRP A 30 -18.70 -10.72 -40.04
CA TRP A 30 -17.42 -11.10 -39.44
C TRP A 30 -16.77 -12.27 -40.17
N ASN A 31 -17.51 -13.36 -40.36
CA ASN A 31 -17.01 -14.58 -40.99
C ASN A 31 -16.67 -14.40 -42.47
N ARG A 32 -17.37 -13.50 -43.17
CA ARG A 32 -17.19 -13.30 -44.62
C ARG A 32 -16.12 -12.26 -44.97
N LEU A 33 -16.08 -11.16 -44.23
CA LEU A 33 -15.28 -9.97 -44.59
C LEU A 33 -14.51 -9.41 -43.41
N GLY A 34 -15.07 -9.50 -42.19
CA GLY A 34 -14.46 -8.91 -41.00
C GLY A 34 -13.05 -9.43 -40.71
N GLN A 35 -12.84 -10.75 -40.84
CA GLN A 35 -11.54 -11.39 -40.62
C GLN A 35 -10.49 -10.93 -41.64
N HIS A 36 -10.82 -10.95 -42.93
CA HIS A 36 -9.92 -10.54 -44.00
C HIS A 36 -9.59 -9.04 -43.98
N LYS A 37 -10.48 -8.21 -43.43
CA LYS A 37 -10.29 -6.77 -43.24
C LYS A 37 -9.64 -6.41 -41.89
N GLY A 38 -9.18 -7.39 -41.10
CA GLY A 38 -8.51 -7.15 -39.82
C GLY A 38 -9.41 -6.51 -38.74
N ARG A 39 -10.73 -6.66 -38.82
CA ARG A 39 -11.66 -6.10 -37.82
C ARG A 39 -11.58 -6.90 -36.51
N ARG A 40 -12.12 -6.37 -35.41
CA ARG A 40 -12.15 -7.05 -34.09
C ARG A 40 -13.57 -7.04 -33.53
N TYR A 41 -14.02 -8.18 -33.05
CA TYR A 41 -15.39 -8.41 -32.55
C TYR A 41 -15.47 -8.74 -31.06
N VAL A 42 -14.32 -8.76 -30.41
CA VAL A 42 -14.18 -8.84 -28.95
C VAL A 42 -13.35 -7.61 -28.56
N ARG A 43 -13.63 -7.02 -27.40
CA ARG A 43 -12.69 -6.09 -26.79
C ARG A 43 -11.41 -6.85 -26.52
N ASP A 44 -10.26 -6.35 -26.95
CA ASP A 44 -8.99 -6.88 -26.47
C ASP A 44 -8.91 -6.54 -24.98
N ASN A 45 -9.17 -7.54 -24.13
CA ASN A 45 -9.23 -7.41 -22.67
C ASN A 45 -7.85 -7.29 -22.01
N GLU A 46 -6.77 -7.12 -22.79
CA GLU A 46 -5.45 -6.89 -22.21
C GLU A 46 -5.32 -5.41 -21.85
N ILE A 47 -5.81 -5.06 -20.67
CA ILE A 47 -5.48 -3.79 -20.03
C ILE A 47 -3.96 -3.76 -19.83
N LEU A 48 -3.30 -2.80 -20.45
CA LEU A 48 -1.89 -2.51 -20.24
C LEU A 48 -1.75 -1.39 -19.22
N PHE A 49 -1.09 -1.68 -18.10
CA PHE A 49 -0.69 -0.65 -17.14
C PHE A 49 0.67 -0.06 -17.53
N ILE A 50 0.72 1.26 -17.71
CA ILE A 50 1.95 1.99 -18.00
C ILE A 50 2.34 2.73 -16.71
N ILE A 51 3.38 2.23 -16.04
CA ILE A 51 3.88 2.79 -14.78
C ILE A 51 4.99 3.79 -15.10
N ILE A 52 4.74 5.07 -14.80
CA ILE A 52 5.71 6.15 -14.96
C ILE A 52 6.41 6.40 -13.63
N THR A 53 7.73 6.35 -13.63
CA THR A 53 8.58 6.48 -12.43
C THR A 53 9.95 7.05 -12.80
N THR A 54 10.90 7.07 -11.87
CA THR A 54 12.32 7.42 -12.11
C THR A 54 13.22 6.33 -11.55
N GLU A 55 14.50 6.34 -11.94
CA GLU A 55 15.48 5.35 -11.45
C GLU A 55 15.59 5.33 -9.92
N CYS A 56 15.49 6.48 -9.25
CA CYS A 56 15.66 6.60 -7.80
C CYS A 56 14.51 6.01 -6.97
N ILE A 57 13.32 5.80 -7.57
CA ILE A 57 12.14 5.22 -6.89
C ILE A 57 11.57 3.99 -7.64
N LYS A 58 12.36 3.41 -8.56
CA LYS A 58 11.93 2.29 -9.41
C LYS A 58 11.49 1.05 -8.63
N SER A 59 11.96 0.89 -7.40
CA SER A 59 11.57 -0.25 -6.55
C SER A 59 10.07 -0.32 -6.31
N ILE A 60 9.40 0.83 -6.16
CA ILE A 60 7.95 0.92 -5.99
C ILE A 60 7.26 0.39 -7.24
N ALA A 61 7.70 0.84 -8.42
CA ALA A 61 7.16 0.40 -9.71
C ALA A 61 7.36 -1.11 -9.95
N ILE A 62 8.53 -1.64 -9.60
CA ILE A 62 8.86 -3.06 -9.81
C ILE A 62 8.06 -3.95 -8.85
N ASN A 63 7.95 -3.56 -7.58
CA ASN A 63 7.08 -4.25 -6.61
C ASN A 63 5.63 -4.27 -7.10
N LEU A 64 5.11 -3.14 -7.59
CA LEU A 64 3.76 -3.05 -8.12
C LEU A 64 3.56 -3.89 -9.38
N GLN A 65 4.50 -3.86 -10.32
CA GLN A 65 4.48 -4.69 -11.54
C GLN A 65 4.41 -6.19 -11.19
N HIS A 66 5.12 -6.64 -10.16
CA HIS A 66 5.01 -8.03 -9.70
C HIS A 66 3.60 -8.34 -9.17
N ILE A 67 3.01 -7.46 -8.37
CA ILE A 67 1.64 -7.64 -7.87
C ILE A 67 0.64 -7.68 -9.04
N LEU A 68 0.79 -6.78 -10.03
CA LEU A 68 -0.04 -6.78 -11.24
C LEU A 68 0.10 -8.07 -12.04
N SER A 69 1.32 -8.60 -12.16
CA SER A 69 1.58 -9.86 -12.89
C SER A 69 0.87 -11.06 -12.27
N LYS A 70 0.81 -11.13 -10.93
CA LYS A 70 0.02 -12.16 -10.20
C LYS A 70 -1.47 -12.08 -10.50
N MET A 71 -1.96 -10.88 -10.82
CA MET A 71 -3.35 -10.64 -11.23
C MET A 71 -3.58 -10.89 -12.72
N ASN A 72 -2.58 -11.40 -13.45
CA ASN A 72 -2.57 -11.52 -14.92
C ASN A 72 -2.80 -10.17 -15.65
N ILE A 73 -2.39 -9.07 -15.03
CA ILE A 73 -2.45 -7.73 -15.63
C ILE A 73 -1.09 -7.42 -16.24
N LYS A 74 -1.07 -7.08 -17.54
CA LYS A 74 0.15 -6.67 -18.23
C LYS A 74 0.55 -5.28 -17.76
N SER A 75 1.84 -5.08 -17.53
CA SER A 75 2.36 -3.75 -17.20
C SER A 75 3.76 -3.53 -17.77
N ILE A 76 4.06 -2.26 -18.06
CA ILE A 76 5.38 -1.79 -18.48
C ILE A 76 5.81 -0.62 -17.59
N ILE A 77 7.10 -0.53 -17.31
CA ILE A 77 7.71 0.59 -16.57
C ILE A 77 8.38 1.52 -17.56
N LYS A 78 8.14 2.82 -17.44
CA LYS A 78 8.82 3.86 -18.20
C LYS A 78 9.39 4.92 -17.27
N TYR A 79 10.61 5.36 -17.56
CA TYR A 79 11.31 6.37 -16.76
C TYR A 79 11.10 7.80 -17.25
N ILE A 80 10.56 7.95 -18.46
CA ILE A 80 10.26 9.24 -19.08
C ILE A 80 8.96 9.08 -19.87
N LEU A 81 8.02 10.01 -19.67
CA LEU A 81 6.83 10.13 -20.50
C LEU A 81 7.17 10.95 -21.75
N SER A 82 6.80 10.45 -22.94
CA SER A 82 7.04 11.16 -24.21
C SER A 82 5.77 11.74 -24.82
N ASP A 83 5.91 12.75 -25.69
CA ASP A 83 4.80 13.28 -26.49
C ASP A 83 4.13 12.18 -27.34
N TYR A 84 4.90 11.20 -27.79
CA TYR A 84 4.36 10.04 -28.51
C TYR A 84 3.41 9.22 -27.62
N ASP A 85 3.76 9.01 -26.35
CA ASP A 85 2.95 8.24 -25.41
C ASP A 85 1.62 8.91 -25.08
N ILE A 86 1.60 10.24 -25.05
CA ILE A 86 0.39 11.04 -24.80
C ILE A 86 -0.50 11.09 -26.04
N ASN A 87 0.11 11.18 -27.23
CA ASN A 87 -0.64 11.30 -28.49
C ASN A 87 -1.09 9.96 -29.07
N ASN A 88 -0.52 8.84 -28.62
CA ASN A 88 -0.86 7.48 -29.07
C ASN A 88 -1.41 6.60 -27.93
N THR A 89 -2.13 7.19 -26.98
CA THR A 89 -2.81 6.44 -25.91
C THR A 89 -3.88 5.54 -26.50
N ASN A 90 -3.82 4.23 -26.23
CA ASN A 90 -4.97 3.36 -26.45
C ASN A 90 -6.01 3.63 -25.35
N GLU A 91 -7.31 3.64 -25.69
CA GLU A 91 -8.40 3.87 -24.73
C GLU A 91 -8.40 2.88 -23.54
N ASN A 92 -7.81 1.69 -23.75
CA ASN A 92 -7.70 0.65 -22.73
C ASN A 92 -6.45 0.77 -21.84
N ASP A 93 -5.46 1.58 -22.21
CA ASP A 93 -4.23 1.72 -21.43
C ASP A 93 -4.51 2.50 -20.14
N LYS A 94 -3.92 2.04 -19.04
CA LYS A 94 -4.05 2.69 -17.73
C LYS A 94 -2.70 3.24 -17.32
N TYR A 95 -2.62 4.56 -17.22
CA TYR A 95 -1.41 5.25 -16.77
C TYR A 95 -1.42 5.34 -15.25
N LEU A 96 -0.34 4.88 -14.63
CA LEU A 96 -0.07 5.05 -13.21
C LEU A 96 1.21 5.86 -13.07
N ILE A 97 1.10 7.05 -12.51
CA ILE A 97 2.20 8.00 -12.39
C ILE A 97 2.62 8.05 -10.93
N ILE A 98 3.81 7.54 -10.63
CA ILE A 98 4.43 7.69 -9.32
C ILE A 98 5.21 9.01 -9.28
N TYR A 99 5.96 9.28 -10.35
CA TYR A 99 6.67 10.54 -10.55
C TYR A 99 6.80 10.82 -12.04
N ASN A 100 6.71 12.10 -12.44
CA ASN A 100 6.95 12.54 -13.80
C ASN A 100 7.94 13.72 -13.82
N SER A 101 9.11 13.50 -14.43
CA SER A 101 10.17 14.52 -14.54
C SER A 101 9.86 15.63 -15.56
N ARG A 102 8.89 15.42 -16.46
CA ARG A 102 8.50 16.38 -17.50
C ARG A 102 7.25 17.17 -17.08
N VAL A 103 7.47 18.25 -16.34
CA VAL A 103 6.40 19.16 -15.85
C VAL A 103 5.73 19.93 -16.99
N ASP A 104 6.41 20.07 -18.13
CA ASP A 104 5.93 20.74 -19.33
C ASP A 104 4.93 19.91 -20.15
N LEU A 105 4.88 18.60 -19.93
CA LEU A 105 4.01 17.69 -20.69
C LEU A 105 2.59 17.68 -20.13
N LYS A 106 1.61 17.74 -21.04
CA LYS A 106 0.22 17.50 -20.70
C LYS A 106 0.03 16.03 -20.36
N LEU A 107 -0.40 15.74 -19.13
CA LEU A 107 -0.69 14.37 -18.70
C LEU A 107 -1.86 13.77 -19.49
N PRO A 108 -1.96 12.42 -19.58
CA PRO A 108 -3.13 11.75 -20.16
C PRO A 108 -4.43 12.21 -19.51
N ASN A 109 -5.55 12.16 -20.25
CA ASN A 109 -6.85 12.59 -19.71
C ASN A 109 -7.36 11.69 -18.56
N VAL A 110 -6.91 10.43 -18.51
CA VAL A 110 -7.26 9.46 -17.47
C VAL A 110 -6.00 8.80 -16.95
N TYR A 111 -5.69 9.02 -15.67
CA TYR A 111 -4.54 8.42 -15.00
C TYR A 111 -4.76 8.29 -13.49
N ILE A 112 -4.00 7.36 -12.91
CA ILE A 112 -3.84 7.21 -11.47
C ILE A 112 -2.58 7.98 -11.08
N TRP A 113 -2.70 8.92 -10.14
CA TRP A 113 -1.54 9.52 -9.49
C TRP A 113 -1.25 8.78 -8.20
N TYR A 114 -0.05 8.22 -8.06
CA TYR A 114 0.39 7.60 -6.82
C TYR A 114 1.20 8.63 -6.03
N GLN A 115 0.54 9.33 -5.12
CA GLN A 115 1.17 10.27 -4.20
C GLN A 115 2.03 9.50 -3.20
N ILE A 116 3.32 9.80 -3.19
CA ILE A 116 4.31 9.25 -2.26
C ILE A 116 4.99 10.31 -1.39
N GLU A 117 4.66 11.59 -1.60
CA GLU A 117 5.24 12.71 -0.87
C GLU A 117 4.40 13.12 0.35
N GLN A 118 5.09 13.61 1.38
CA GLN A 118 4.47 14.25 2.54
C GLN A 118 4.10 15.70 2.23
N THR A 119 3.05 16.23 2.86
CA THR A 119 2.59 17.62 2.66
C THR A 119 3.63 18.70 2.95
N ASN A 120 4.65 18.37 3.74
CA ASN A 120 5.69 19.32 4.15
C ASN A 120 6.90 19.30 3.19
N SER A 121 6.91 18.44 2.18
CA SER A 121 7.96 18.40 1.15
C SER A 121 7.66 19.39 0.02
N THR A 122 8.71 19.98 -0.57
CA THR A 122 8.57 20.88 -1.74
C THR A 122 8.09 20.12 -2.99
N HIS A 123 8.20 18.79 -2.99
CA HIS A 123 7.80 17.90 -4.07
C HIS A 123 6.30 17.56 -4.07
N PHE A 124 5.56 17.97 -3.04
CA PHE A 124 4.12 17.75 -2.98
C PHE A 124 3.38 18.60 -4.04
N ASN A 125 3.02 17.96 -5.16
CA ASN A 125 2.40 18.65 -6.28
C ASN A 125 0.86 18.57 -6.26
N LEU A 126 0.21 19.55 -5.63
CA LEU A 126 -1.26 19.62 -5.56
C LEU A 126 -1.91 19.77 -6.96
N SER A 127 -1.27 20.46 -7.90
CA SER A 127 -1.81 20.69 -9.24
C SER A 127 -1.91 19.41 -10.07
N ALA A 128 -0.96 18.48 -9.89
CA ALA A 128 -1.02 17.16 -10.51
C ALA A 128 -2.19 16.34 -9.95
N LEU A 129 -2.46 16.45 -8.64
CA LEU A 129 -3.58 15.76 -7.99
C LEU A 129 -4.94 16.25 -8.51
N GLN A 130 -5.13 17.56 -8.66
CA GLN A 130 -6.38 18.16 -9.14
C GLN A 130 -6.81 17.65 -10.52
N ASN A 131 -5.85 17.30 -11.37
CA ASN A 131 -6.10 16.84 -12.74
C ASN A 131 -6.19 15.30 -12.85
N SER A 132 -6.00 14.56 -11.77
CA SER A 132 -5.99 13.11 -11.77
C SER A 132 -7.39 12.51 -11.67
N THR A 133 -7.59 11.33 -12.24
CA THR A 133 -8.87 10.61 -12.13
C THR A 133 -8.98 9.91 -10.78
N ILE A 134 -7.86 9.33 -10.33
CA ILE A 134 -7.75 8.57 -9.08
C ILE A 134 -6.41 8.93 -8.45
N ILE A 135 -6.43 9.14 -7.14
CA ILE A 135 -5.25 9.39 -6.32
C ILE A 135 -5.06 8.17 -5.42
N TRP A 136 -3.91 7.53 -5.54
CA TRP A 136 -3.44 6.56 -4.55
C TRP A 136 -2.50 7.29 -3.60
N ASP A 137 -2.75 7.19 -2.30
CA ASP A 137 -1.90 7.79 -1.29
C ASP A 137 -1.50 6.75 -0.24
N TYR A 138 -0.21 6.70 0.07
CA TYR A 138 0.34 5.82 1.10
C TYR A 138 0.11 6.32 2.52
N SER A 139 -0.23 7.59 2.71
CA SER A 139 -0.49 8.18 4.01
C SER A 139 -1.76 9.01 4.01
N ILE A 140 -2.72 8.65 4.88
CA ILE A 140 -3.93 9.44 5.04
C ILE A 140 -3.69 10.74 5.82
N LYS A 141 -2.45 11.01 6.26
CA LYS A 141 -2.09 12.31 6.86
C LYS A 141 -2.28 13.48 5.89
N ASN A 142 -2.08 13.23 4.60
CA ASN A 142 -2.27 14.25 3.56
C ASN A 142 -3.74 14.67 3.40
N TYR A 143 -4.68 13.96 4.04
CA TYR A 143 -6.13 14.20 3.97
C TYR A 143 -6.51 15.67 4.22
N ASN A 144 -5.90 16.33 5.20
CA ASN A 144 -6.19 17.74 5.50
C ASN A 144 -5.78 18.71 4.39
N SER A 145 -4.83 18.33 3.55
CA SER A 145 -4.39 19.09 2.38
C SER A 145 -5.25 18.84 1.14
N TYR A 146 -6.17 17.87 1.21
CA TYR A 146 -7.04 17.47 0.11
C TYR A 146 -8.43 18.11 0.15
N LYS A 147 -8.66 19.11 1.00
CA LYS A 147 -9.97 19.75 1.18
C LYS A 147 -10.59 20.29 -0.12
N GLU A 148 -9.76 20.67 -1.09
CA GLU A 148 -10.22 21.16 -2.40
C GLU A 148 -10.34 20.06 -3.47
N LEU A 149 -9.92 18.84 -3.15
CA LEU A 149 -9.98 17.70 -4.06
C LEU A 149 -11.29 16.92 -3.89
N PRO A 150 -11.80 16.27 -4.95
CA PRO A 150 -12.88 15.32 -4.82
C PRO A 150 -12.43 14.12 -3.98
N LEU A 151 -12.78 14.08 -2.69
CA LEU A 151 -12.38 13.01 -1.76
C LEU A 151 -12.79 11.60 -2.24
N ASN A 152 -13.80 11.52 -3.10
CA ASN A 152 -14.23 10.29 -3.77
C ASN A 152 -13.17 9.66 -4.67
N ASN A 153 -12.18 10.43 -5.13
CA ASN A 153 -11.11 9.98 -6.02
C ASN A 153 -9.85 9.53 -5.26
N ILE A 154 -9.80 9.71 -3.94
CA ILE A 154 -8.63 9.39 -3.12
C ILE A 154 -8.77 7.99 -2.55
N TYR A 155 -7.71 7.19 -2.64
CA TYR A 155 -7.66 5.80 -2.17
C TYR A 155 -6.39 5.61 -1.35
N TYR A 156 -6.53 5.05 -0.17
CA TYR A 156 -5.38 4.62 0.61
C TYR A 156 -4.75 3.42 -0.10
N MET A 157 -3.44 3.49 -0.31
CA MET A 157 -2.64 2.49 -0.99
C MET A 157 -1.27 2.42 -0.31
N PRO A 158 -1.00 1.41 0.54
CA PRO A 158 0.30 1.26 1.14
C PRO A 158 1.34 0.97 0.06
N LEU A 159 2.57 1.40 0.31
CA LEU A 159 3.67 1.15 -0.62
C LEU A 159 3.83 -0.35 -0.89
N PRO A 160 3.92 -0.74 -2.17
CA PRO A 160 3.95 -2.13 -2.55
C PRO A 160 5.25 -2.78 -2.05
N PHE A 161 5.13 -3.97 -1.48
CA PHE A 161 6.24 -4.78 -1.01
C PHE A 161 6.17 -6.18 -1.64
N TYR A 162 7.27 -6.62 -2.24
CA TYR A 162 7.40 -7.95 -2.83
C TYR A 162 8.80 -8.52 -2.56
N GLN A 163 8.87 -9.76 -2.08
CA GLN A 163 10.14 -10.45 -1.83
C GLN A 163 10.65 -11.12 -3.12
N ASN A 164 11.98 -11.13 -3.32
CA ASN A 164 12.72 -11.70 -4.47
C ASN A 164 12.80 -10.82 -5.72
N ILE A 165 12.74 -9.50 -5.57
CA ILE A 165 13.28 -8.63 -6.60
C ILE A 165 14.80 -8.86 -6.63
N THR A 166 15.34 -9.29 -7.78
CA THR A 166 16.79 -9.37 -7.98
C THR A 166 17.42 -8.00 -7.71
N THR A 167 18.63 -7.97 -7.13
CA THR A 167 19.33 -6.77 -6.60
C THR A 167 19.44 -5.57 -7.55
N GLU A 168 19.11 -5.70 -8.83
CA GLU A 168 19.12 -4.62 -9.83
C GLU A 168 17.97 -3.58 -9.65
N ALA A 169 17.03 -3.81 -8.73
CA ALA A 169 15.71 -3.20 -8.77
C ALA A 169 15.23 -2.55 -7.46
N ILE A 170 16.14 -2.23 -6.53
CA ILE A 170 15.78 -1.63 -5.24
C ILE A 170 16.38 -0.23 -5.14
N ASP A 171 15.59 0.81 -5.36
CA ASP A 171 15.85 2.18 -4.88
C ASP A 171 14.52 2.89 -4.63
N ALA A 172 14.32 3.45 -3.43
CA ALA A 172 13.37 4.52 -3.11
C ALA A 172 13.60 5.05 -1.67
N ILE A 173 14.29 6.20 -1.53
CA ILE A 173 13.94 7.32 -0.59
C ILE A 173 14.94 8.47 -0.55
N ASP A 174 16.25 8.24 -0.62
CA ASP A 174 17.17 9.33 -0.23
C ASP A 174 17.23 10.49 -1.24
N ALA A 175 16.60 10.37 -2.42
CA ALA A 175 16.46 11.47 -3.37
C ALA A 175 15.50 12.56 -2.86
N ILE A 176 14.46 12.20 -2.09
CA ILE A 176 13.46 13.16 -1.60
C ILE A 176 14.08 14.03 -0.49
N ASP A 177 14.66 13.38 0.53
CA ASP A 177 15.38 14.03 1.63
C ASP A 177 16.59 14.85 1.14
N ALA A 178 17.32 14.36 0.12
CA ALA A 178 18.48 15.07 -0.43
C ALA A 178 18.12 16.29 -1.29
N ILE A 179 16.99 16.29 -2.01
CA ILE A 179 16.55 17.46 -2.78
C ILE A 179 15.99 18.53 -1.84
N ASP A 180 15.18 18.16 -0.84
CA ASP A 180 14.68 19.12 0.17
C ASP A 180 15.84 19.74 0.99
N ALA A 181 16.95 19.00 1.20
CA ALA A 181 18.16 19.53 1.81
C ALA A 181 18.96 20.48 0.87
N ILE A 182 18.86 20.31 -0.46
CA ILE A 182 19.47 21.22 -1.44
C ILE A 182 18.70 22.55 -1.50
N ASP A 183 17.36 22.52 -1.49
CA ASP A 183 16.54 23.74 -1.47
C ASP A 183 16.76 24.59 -0.19
N ALA A 184 17.09 23.95 0.94
CA ALA A 184 17.49 24.64 2.16
C ALA A 184 18.86 25.32 2.07
N ILE A 185 19.77 24.82 1.22
CA ILE A 185 21.07 25.46 0.93
C ILE A 185 20.86 26.71 0.05
N ASP A 186 19.96 26.65 -0.93
CA ASP A 186 19.60 27.83 -1.75
C ASP A 186 18.93 28.94 -0.92
N ALA A 187 18.25 28.59 0.19
CA ALA A 187 17.74 29.56 1.16
C ALA A 187 18.84 30.15 2.08
N ILE A 188 19.95 29.45 2.28
CA ILE A 188 21.14 29.94 3.01
C ILE A 188 21.97 30.87 2.12
N ASP A 189 22.04 30.62 0.80
CA ASP A 189 22.64 31.54 -0.17
C ASP A 189 21.87 32.88 -0.25
N ALA A 190 20.62 32.94 0.24
CA ALA A 190 19.87 34.18 0.42
C ALA A 190 20.16 34.91 1.76
N ILE A 191 20.84 34.26 2.71
CA ILE A 191 21.27 34.82 4.00
C ILE A 191 22.68 35.44 3.92
N ASP A 192 23.48 35.10 2.91
CA ASP A 192 24.74 35.79 2.57
C ASP A 192 24.54 37.26 2.10
N ALA A 193 23.31 37.76 2.11
CA ALA A 193 22.97 39.17 1.92
C ALA A 193 22.81 39.97 3.24
N ILE A 194 23.08 39.38 4.41
CA ILE A 194 23.08 40.09 5.70
C ILE A 194 24.44 39.92 6.39
N ASP A 195 25.47 40.51 5.79
CA ASP A 195 26.66 40.94 6.54
C ASP A 195 27.06 42.35 6.06
N ALA A 196 26.18 43.29 6.40
CA ALA A 196 26.53 44.70 6.51
C ALA A 196 25.73 45.29 7.68
N ILE A 197 26.36 45.39 8.85
CA ILE A 197 26.36 46.59 9.70
C ILE A 197 27.54 46.49 10.69
N ASP A 198 28.33 47.55 10.63
CA ASP A 198 29.58 47.85 11.33
C ASP A 198 29.54 47.74 12.86
N ALA A 199 30.70 47.46 13.48
CA ALA A 199 31.41 48.43 14.32
C ALA A 199 32.60 47.86 15.12
N ILE A 200 33.79 48.43 14.85
CA ILE A 200 34.68 49.12 15.81
C ILE A 200 35.80 48.33 16.54
N ASP A 201 37.01 48.80 16.20
CA ASP A 201 38.24 49.04 16.98
C ASP A 201 39.36 47.99 17.19
N ALA A 202 40.49 48.37 16.57
CA ALA A 202 41.85 48.42 17.10
C ALA A 202 42.64 47.12 17.32
N ILE A 203 43.72 46.96 16.55
CA ILE A 203 45.11 47.11 17.07
C ILE A 203 46.14 47.04 15.92
N ASP A 204 47.13 47.92 16.07
CA ASP A 204 48.22 48.44 15.25
C ASP A 204 49.38 47.52 14.75
N PHE A 205 49.94 47.93 13.59
CA PHE A 205 51.36 47.94 13.09
C PHE A 205 52.14 46.62 12.71
N PRO A 206 53.23 46.62 11.87
CA PRO A 206 53.30 47.01 10.43
C PRO A 206 54.42 46.38 9.51
N ARG A 207 54.45 46.82 8.23
CA ARG A 207 55.56 46.86 7.20
C ARG A 207 56.00 45.51 6.58
N GLY A 208 56.24 45.34 5.28
CA GLY A 208 56.25 46.11 4.01
C GLY A 208 56.26 45.07 2.85
N ILE A 209 56.16 45.32 1.54
CA ILE A 209 56.76 46.32 0.62
C ILE A 209 55.96 46.30 -0.72
N HIS A 210 55.86 47.49 -1.31
CA HIS A 210 55.47 47.98 -2.66
C HIS A 210 55.35 47.01 -3.86
N ILE A 211 54.20 46.98 -4.57
CA ILE A 211 53.74 47.78 -5.75
C ILE A 211 54.50 47.53 -7.06
N VAL A 212 53.81 47.05 -8.12
CA VAL A 212 53.58 47.76 -9.42
C VAL A 212 52.34 47.15 -10.14
N GLY A 213 51.34 47.99 -10.48
CA GLY A 213 50.26 47.67 -11.44
C GLY A 213 50.68 48.00 -12.90
N PRO A 214 49.79 48.38 -13.85
CA PRO A 214 48.34 48.63 -13.68
C PRO A 214 47.43 48.29 -14.91
N PHE A 215 46.11 48.49 -14.74
CA PHE A 215 45.09 48.86 -15.75
C PHE A 215 44.54 47.80 -16.74
N HIS A 216 43.26 47.75 -17.17
CA HIS A 216 42.09 48.67 -17.17
C HIS A 216 40.81 47.82 -17.44
N PHE A 217 39.66 48.17 -16.81
CA PHE A 217 38.30 47.71 -17.18
C PHE A 217 37.76 48.52 -18.37
N PRO A 218 36.74 48.00 -19.11
CA PRO A 218 35.45 48.68 -19.04
C PRO A 218 34.20 47.77 -19.07
N TRP A 219 33.17 48.27 -18.39
CA TRP A 219 31.77 47.85 -18.32
C TRP A 219 31.05 47.82 -19.68
N VAL A 220 30.11 46.88 -19.91
CA VAL A 220 28.77 47.12 -20.51
C VAL A 220 27.75 46.06 -20.06
N GLN A 221 26.53 46.53 -19.85
CA GLN A 221 25.32 45.92 -19.30
C GLN A 221 24.59 44.88 -20.21
N SER A 222 23.75 44.10 -19.52
CA SER A 222 22.36 43.74 -19.88
C SER A 222 22.06 42.33 -20.43
N ARG A 223 21.27 41.63 -19.61
CA ARG A 223 20.01 40.91 -19.91
C ARG A 223 19.96 39.91 -21.08
N SER A 224 19.62 38.69 -20.65
CA SER A 224 18.50 37.86 -21.11
C SER A 224 18.78 36.69 -22.06
N ARG A 225 18.52 35.49 -21.49
CA ARG A 225 17.64 34.43 -21.99
C ARG A 225 17.79 33.96 -23.45
N SER A 226 18.14 32.67 -23.54
CA SER A 226 17.48 31.62 -24.34
C SER A 226 18.24 31.06 -25.55
N ALA A 227 18.10 29.74 -25.66
CA ALA A 227 17.92 28.96 -26.88
C ALA A 227 19.15 28.30 -27.54
N LYS A 228 19.19 26.98 -27.32
CA LYS A 228 19.16 25.89 -28.32
C LYS A 228 20.22 25.85 -29.44
N ILE A 229 20.97 24.75 -29.38
CA ILE A 229 21.24 23.75 -30.43
C ILE A 229 21.89 24.27 -31.73
N ALA A 230 23.13 23.83 -31.97
CA ALA A 230 23.54 23.27 -33.25
C ALA A 230 24.79 22.37 -33.06
N THR A 231 24.60 21.08 -33.32
CA THR A 231 25.61 20.13 -33.80
C THR A 231 26.41 20.70 -34.98
N ILE A 232 27.69 20.35 -35.10
CA ILE A 232 28.36 20.00 -36.36
C ILE A 232 29.61 19.15 -36.06
N ASP A 233 29.72 18.08 -36.84
CA ASP A 233 30.71 17.02 -36.87
C ASP A 233 32.14 17.44 -37.26
N ALA A 234 33.06 16.55 -36.86
CA ALA A 234 34.25 16.08 -37.59
C ALA A 234 35.30 17.08 -38.08
N ILE A 235 36.53 16.97 -37.52
CA ILE A 235 37.77 16.86 -38.32
C ILE A 235 38.72 15.86 -37.62
N VAL A 236 39.05 14.81 -38.38
CA VAL A 236 40.18 13.89 -38.20
C VAL A 236 41.44 14.59 -38.73
N GLU A 237 42.58 14.49 -38.03
CA GLU A 237 43.88 14.07 -38.61
C GLU A 237 45.06 14.24 -37.62
N ASN A 238 45.79 13.12 -37.45
CA ASN A 238 47.25 12.94 -37.38
C ASN A 238 48.12 13.92 -36.57
N ASP A 239 48.82 13.41 -35.55
CA ASP A 239 50.26 13.16 -35.70
C ASP A 239 50.87 12.40 -34.50
N PHE A 240 51.55 11.30 -34.80
CA PHE A 240 52.53 10.64 -33.92
C PHE A 240 53.91 11.27 -34.14
N PRO A 241 54.80 11.25 -33.13
CA PRO A 241 56.02 10.46 -33.36
C PRO A 241 56.44 9.58 -32.19
N ARG A 242 57.08 8.46 -32.56
CA ARG A 242 57.74 7.45 -31.72
C ARG A 242 59.15 7.91 -31.32
N GLY A 243 59.62 7.47 -30.13
CA GLY A 243 61.04 7.44 -29.78
C GLY A 243 61.33 7.08 -28.31
N ILE A 244 61.67 5.80 -28.05
CA ILE A 244 62.33 5.22 -26.84
C ILE A 244 63.83 5.02 -27.26
N PRO A 245 64.91 4.91 -26.42
CA PRO A 245 64.94 4.20 -25.13
C PRO A 245 66.04 4.46 -24.03
N ILE A 246 65.78 3.93 -22.82
CA ILE A 246 66.67 3.28 -21.79
C ILE A 246 67.79 4.09 -21.07
N VAL A 247 67.80 4.10 -19.71
CA VAL A 247 68.78 3.43 -18.77
C VAL A 247 68.17 3.36 -17.33
N GLY A 248 68.25 2.19 -16.65
CA GLY A 248 67.78 1.92 -15.26
C GLY A 248 68.75 2.36 -14.14
N PRO A 249 68.81 1.74 -12.92
CA PRO A 249 68.23 0.44 -12.50
C PRO A 249 67.77 0.26 -11.00
N PHE A 250 67.20 -0.94 -10.69
CA PHE A 250 67.25 -1.71 -9.41
C PHE A 250 66.42 -1.24 -8.17
N HIS A 251 65.73 -2.05 -7.33
CA HIS A 251 65.77 -3.47 -6.92
C HIS A 251 64.40 -3.94 -6.33
N PHE A 252 63.99 -5.19 -6.63
CA PHE A 252 63.08 -6.07 -5.84
C PHE A 252 63.95 -7.17 -5.21
N PRO A 253 63.63 -7.76 -4.04
CA PRO A 253 62.89 -9.05 -4.01
C PRO A 253 62.07 -9.28 -2.68
N TRP A 254 61.08 -10.17 -2.53
CA TRP A 254 60.93 -11.59 -2.89
C TRP A 254 59.46 -12.02 -2.99
N VAL A 255 59.25 -13.06 -3.80
CA VAL A 255 58.01 -13.76 -4.19
C VAL A 255 57.89 -15.07 -3.42
N GLN A 256 56.67 -15.54 -3.12
CA GLN A 256 56.34 -16.97 -3.27
C GLN A 256 54.89 -17.15 -3.76
N SER A 257 54.82 -17.83 -4.91
CA SER A 257 53.68 -18.15 -5.74
C SER A 257 52.84 -19.32 -5.23
N ARG A 258 51.56 -19.36 -5.61
CA ARG A 258 50.95 -20.55 -6.25
C ARG A 258 49.71 -20.13 -7.07
N SER A 259 49.83 -20.26 -8.38
CA SER A 259 48.75 -20.14 -9.36
C SER A 259 48.12 -21.50 -9.66
N ARG A 260 46.83 -21.51 -9.99
CA ARG A 260 46.24 -22.41 -10.99
C ARG A 260 45.08 -21.68 -11.67
N SER A 261 45.38 -21.15 -12.85
CA SER A 261 44.41 -20.69 -13.84
C SER A 261 44.49 -21.67 -15.01
N ALA A 262 43.36 -22.23 -15.44
CA ALA A 262 43.25 -22.92 -16.72
C ALA A 262 42.48 -22.01 -17.67
N LYS A 263 43.19 -21.57 -18.73
CA LYS A 263 42.66 -20.93 -19.94
C LYS A 263 42.02 -21.97 -20.85
N ILE A 264 40.91 -21.64 -21.50
CA ILE A 264 40.59 -21.97 -22.91
C ILE A 264 39.72 -20.80 -23.40
N ALA A 265 40.24 -19.81 -24.13
CA ALA A 265 40.51 -19.78 -25.58
C ALA A 265 39.21 -19.82 -26.42
N THR A 266 38.89 -18.66 -26.98
CA THR A 266 37.91 -18.35 -28.00
C THR A 266 38.15 -19.17 -29.27
N ILE A 267 37.08 -19.65 -29.89
CA ILE A 267 37.06 -20.17 -31.27
C ILE A 267 36.10 -19.28 -32.06
N ASP A 268 36.65 -18.56 -33.05
CA ASP A 268 35.93 -18.04 -34.20
C ASP A 268 35.40 -19.21 -35.05
N ALA A 269 34.14 -19.17 -35.50
CA ALA A 269 33.71 -19.60 -36.84
C ALA A 269 32.18 -19.55 -37.02
N ILE A 270 31.77 -18.72 -37.99
CA ILE A 270 30.90 -19.09 -39.14
C ILE A 270 29.48 -19.56 -38.81
N VAL A 271 28.54 -18.64 -39.09
CA VAL A 271 27.22 -18.97 -39.63
C VAL A 271 27.43 -19.66 -40.99
N GLU A 272 27.05 -20.93 -41.12
CA GLU A 272 26.42 -21.46 -42.33
C GLU A 272 25.87 -22.88 -42.12
N ASN A 273 24.73 -23.10 -42.77
CA ASN A 273 23.86 -24.27 -42.77
C ASN A 273 24.60 -25.58 -43.10
N ASP A 274 24.20 -26.71 -42.49
CA ASP A 274 23.31 -27.72 -43.10
C ASP A 274 23.41 -29.15 -42.48
N PHE A 275 22.25 -29.84 -42.43
CA PHE A 275 21.99 -31.30 -42.27
C PHE A 275 22.10 -31.98 -40.86
N PRO A 276 21.46 -33.16 -40.62
CA PRO A 276 20.01 -33.42 -40.56
C PRO A 276 19.55 -34.31 -39.37
N ARG A 277 18.23 -34.34 -39.12
CA ARG A 277 17.38 -35.43 -38.60
C ARG A 277 17.97 -36.41 -37.53
N GLY A 278 17.39 -36.36 -36.32
CA GLY A 278 16.82 -37.57 -35.70
C GLY A 278 17.06 -37.83 -34.20
N ILE A 279 15.94 -38.10 -33.51
CA ILE A 279 15.75 -39.01 -32.33
C ILE A 279 15.89 -38.31 -30.94
N PRO A 280 15.07 -38.66 -29.91
CA PRO A 280 13.77 -38.07 -29.56
C PRO A 280 13.77 -37.38 -28.16
N ILE A 281 12.68 -36.68 -27.83
CA ILE A 281 12.40 -36.20 -26.47
C ILE A 281 12.27 -37.42 -25.54
N VAL A 282 13.15 -37.51 -24.54
CA VAL A 282 13.04 -38.45 -23.42
C VAL A 282 13.14 -37.65 -22.13
N ASP A 283 12.03 -37.61 -21.40
CA ASP A 283 11.81 -37.25 -19.99
C ASP A 283 13.00 -36.64 -19.23
N LEU A 284 13.08 -35.30 -19.22
CA LEU A 284 13.90 -34.57 -18.26
C LEU A 284 13.10 -34.36 -16.97
N PHE A 285 13.16 -35.37 -16.09
CA PHE A 285 12.76 -35.23 -14.70
C PHE A 285 13.60 -34.15 -14.02
N HIS A 286 12.96 -33.10 -13.53
CA HIS A 286 13.62 -32.09 -12.70
C HIS A 286 13.92 -32.70 -11.31
N PHE A 287 15.14 -33.18 -11.13
CA PHE A 287 15.67 -33.51 -9.81
C PHE A 287 16.22 -32.23 -9.17
N PRO A 288 15.67 -31.73 -8.05
CA PRO A 288 16.32 -30.64 -7.33
C PRO A 288 17.67 -31.15 -6.83
N TRP A 289 18.73 -30.52 -7.30
CA TRP A 289 20.08 -30.74 -6.79
C TRP A 289 20.08 -30.32 -5.31
N VAL A 290 20.15 -31.31 -4.42
CA VAL A 290 20.41 -31.10 -2.99
C VAL A 290 21.93 -31.11 -2.82
N PRO A 291 22.57 -29.99 -2.46
CA PRO A 291 24.00 -29.99 -2.18
C PRO A 291 24.29 -30.99 -1.05
N SER A 292 25.13 -31.97 -1.36
CA SER A 292 25.66 -32.94 -0.40
C SER A 292 26.33 -32.21 0.78
N ARG A 293 25.92 -32.59 1.99
CA ARG A 293 26.51 -32.18 3.29
C ARG A 293 28.03 -32.03 3.19
N SER A 294 28.52 -30.79 3.18
CA SER A 294 29.89 -30.51 3.56
C SER A 294 30.00 -30.69 5.07
N ARG A 295 31.03 -31.44 5.49
CA ARG A 295 31.38 -31.61 6.90
C ARG A 295 31.61 -30.24 7.53
N SER A 296 30.95 -30.06 8.67
CA SER A 296 31.14 -29.00 9.68
C SER A 296 32.58 -28.49 9.71
N ALA A 297 32.78 -27.33 9.08
CA ALA A 297 33.73 -26.35 9.54
C ALA A 297 32.96 -25.48 10.53
N THR A 298 33.42 -25.44 11.77
CA THR A 298 32.99 -24.42 12.74
C THR A 298 33.35 -23.05 12.18
N ILE A 299 32.38 -22.40 11.55
CA ILE A 299 32.46 -20.99 11.14
C ILE A 299 32.34 -20.17 12.41
N ASP A 300 33.39 -19.45 12.76
CA ASP A 300 33.34 -18.40 13.77
C ASP A 300 32.23 -17.40 13.41
N SER A 301 31.40 -17.10 14.41
CA SER A 301 30.14 -16.38 14.34
C SER A 301 30.22 -14.96 13.77
N ASN A 302 29.41 -14.67 12.75
CA ASN A 302 28.76 -13.39 12.41
C ASN A 302 29.21 -12.12 13.18
N SER A 303 30.36 -11.54 12.87
CA SER A 303 30.63 -10.14 13.24
C SER A 303 30.14 -9.23 12.12
N TYR A 304 29.03 -8.53 12.32
CA TYR A 304 28.61 -7.46 11.40
C TYR A 304 29.72 -6.39 11.29
N LYS A 305 29.88 -5.77 10.12
CA LYS A 305 30.85 -4.69 9.95
C LYS A 305 30.49 -3.49 10.81
N TYR A 306 29.19 -3.23 11.00
CA TYR A 306 28.68 -2.15 11.83
C TYR A 306 27.58 -2.67 12.76
N ASP A 307 27.53 -2.12 13.97
CA ASP A 307 26.43 -2.39 14.90
C ASP A 307 25.15 -1.73 14.38
N ILE A 308 25.28 -0.48 13.92
CA ILE A 308 24.18 0.38 13.53
C ILE A 308 24.50 1.00 12.17
N PHE A 309 23.50 1.12 11.31
CA PHE A 309 23.58 1.92 10.09
C PHE A 309 22.41 2.90 10.02
N PHE A 310 22.75 4.16 9.76
CA PHE A 310 21.83 5.24 9.43
C PHE A 310 22.15 5.74 8.02
N TYR A 311 21.11 6.01 7.23
CA TYR A 311 21.21 6.70 5.95
C TYR A 311 20.05 7.67 5.75
N GLY A 312 20.36 8.84 5.20
CA GLY A 312 19.40 9.92 4.97
C GLY A 312 20.02 11.29 5.17
N ALA A 313 19.24 12.35 4.91
CA ALA A 313 19.71 13.73 5.05
C ALA A 313 20.05 14.10 6.50
N TYR A 314 21.02 14.99 6.65
CA TYR A 314 21.41 15.55 7.94
C TYR A 314 20.52 16.73 8.30
N ASN A 315 20.21 16.83 9.59
CA ASN A 315 19.79 18.07 10.24
C ASN A 315 20.46 18.16 11.61
N CYS A 316 20.31 19.28 12.32
CA CYS A 316 20.93 19.48 13.63
C CYS A 316 20.55 18.37 14.63
N ARG A 317 19.26 18.00 14.68
CA ARG A 317 18.73 16.97 15.58
C ARG A 317 19.34 15.59 15.30
N ARG A 318 19.25 15.11 14.06
CA ARG A 318 19.82 13.83 13.61
C ARG A 318 21.33 13.79 13.87
N SER A 319 22.06 14.87 13.56
CA SER A 319 23.51 14.96 13.79
C SER A 319 23.87 14.82 15.26
N ASN A 320 23.16 15.49 16.17
CA ASN A 320 23.39 15.38 17.60
C ASN A 320 23.14 13.95 18.12
N ILE A 321 22.06 13.31 17.69
CA ILE A 321 21.75 11.92 18.06
C ILE A 321 22.84 10.97 17.56
N LEU A 322 23.20 11.07 16.28
CA LEU A 322 24.18 10.19 15.64
C LEU A 322 25.58 10.35 16.25
N ASN A 323 25.98 11.57 16.62
CA ASN A 323 27.25 11.83 17.31
C ASN A 323 27.32 11.13 18.68
N LEU A 324 26.22 11.17 19.45
CA LEU A 324 26.14 10.46 20.72
C LEU A 324 26.19 8.94 20.52
N LEU A 325 25.47 8.40 19.54
CA LEU A 325 25.51 6.97 19.23
C LEU A 325 26.91 6.52 18.78
N ASN A 326 27.62 7.33 17.97
CA ASN A 326 28.97 7.04 17.49
C ASN A 326 30.01 6.98 18.63
N ALA A 327 29.76 7.66 19.75
CA ALA A 327 30.62 7.57 20.92
C ALA A 327 30.57 6.21 21.63
N LYS A 328 29.51 5.41 21.40
CA LYS A 328 29.28 4.12 22.08
C LYS A 328 29.26 2.92 21.14
N TYR A 329 28.76 3.06 19.92
CA TYR A 329 28.53 1.96 18.98
C TYR A 329 29.32 2.14 17.70
N LYS A 330 29.63 1.03 17.00
CA LYS A 330 30.24 1.08 15.67
C LYS A 330 29.18 1.42 14.62
N ILE A 331 28.95 2.71 14.40
CA ILE A 331 27.94 3.21 13.46
C ILE A 331 28.52 3.49 12.07
N LYS A 332 27.77 3.15 11.02
CA LYS A 332 27.95 3.69 9.67
C LYS A 332 26.88 4.75 9.45
N ILE A 333 27.29 5.91 8.95
CA ILE A 333 26.42 6.99 8.53
C ILE A 333 26.66 7.18 7.03
N GLY A 334 25.59 7.33 6.26
CA GLY A 334 25.64 7.58 4.82
C GLY A 334 24.64 8.64 4.39
N PHE A 335 25.02 9.44 3.40
CA PHE A 335 24.16 10.42 2.76
C PHE A 335 24.34 10.29 1.24
N GLY A 336 23.22 10.30 0.50
CA GLY A 336 23.24 10.13 -0.96
C GLY A 336 23.78 8.78 -1.42
N ILE A 337 23.59 7.72 -0.63
CA ILE A 337 24.01 6.37 -0.97
C ILE A 337 22.82 5.56 -1.50
N PHE A 338 22.97 4.99 -2.68
CA PHE A 338 21.89 4.34 -3.43
C PHE A 338 22.32 2.96 -3.95
N GLY A 339 21.34 2.18 -4.40
CA GLY A 339 21.50 0.88 -5.03
C GLY A 339 22.40 -0.07 -4.25
N ASP A 340 23.35 -0.67 -4.96
CA ASP A 340 24.29 -1.63 -4.40
C ASP A 340 25.09 -1.09 -3.21
N GLU A 341 25.43 0.21 -3.19
CA GLU A 341 26.17 0.79 -2.07
C GLU A 341 25.33 0.79 -0.79
N ARG A 342 24.08 1.28 -0.87
CA ARG A 342 23.12 1.25 0.24
C ARG A 342 22.88 -0.19 0.69
N ASP A 343 22.58 -1.08 -0.25
CA ASP A 343 22.26 -2.49 0.04
C ASP A 343 23.40 -3.22 0.73
N ASN A 344 24.64 -2.95 0.31
CA ASN A 344 25.83 -3.50 0.97
C ASN A 344 26.01 -2.96 2.38
N CYS A 345 25.72 -1.68 2.63
CA CYS A 345 25.71 -1.11 3.98
C CYS A 345 24.61 -1.75 4.85
N ILE A 346 23.40 -1.95 4.32
CA ILE A 346 22.31 -2.63 5.03
C ILE A 346 22.72 -4.06 5.40
N LYS A 347 23.20 -4.85 4.43
CA LYS A 347 23.65 -6.24 4.63
C LYS A 347 24.78 -6.34 5.67
N SER A 348 25.69 -5.38 5.66
CA SER A 348 26.87 -5.35 6.54
C SER A 348 26.58 -4.89 7.97
N SER A 349 25.35 -4.45 8.27
CA SER A 349 24.98 -3.86 9.57
C SER A 349 24.03 -4.76 10.36
N LYS A 350 24.10 -4.74 11.70
CA LYS A 350 23.22 -5.55 12.56
C LYS A 350 21.82 -4.92 12.67
N ILE A 351 21.76 -3.61 12.90
CA ILE A 351 20.54 -2.82 13.11
C ILE A 351 20.53 -1.63 12.14
N ILE A 352 19.39 -1.36 11.53
CA ILE A 352 19.15 -0.12 10.78
C ILE A 352 18.33 0.82 11.67
N ILE A 353 18.79 2.05 11.83
CA ILE A 353 18.07 3.08 12.59
C ILE A 353 17.42 4.07 11.65
N ASN A 354 16.14 4.35 11.87
CA ASN A 354 15.35 5.34 11.15
C ASN A 354 14.97 6.48 12.10
N LEU A 355 15.43 7.69 11.79
CA LEU A 355 15.13 8.92 12.54
C LEU A 355 14.43 9.87 11.59
N HIS A 356 13.29 10.45 11.98
CA HIS A 356 12.51 11.35 11.13
C HIS A 356 13.25 12.65 10.81
N TYR A 357 13.03 13.18 9.60
CA TYR A 357 13.60 14.47 9.19
C TYR A 357 12.75 15.62 9.72
N TYR A 358 11.43 15.52 9.53
CA TYR A 358 10.44 16.49 9.96
C TYR A 358 9.90 16.17 11.36
N ASP A 359 9.54 17.20 12.12
CA ASP A 359 8.95 17.05 13.46
C ASP A 359 7.58 16.36 13.42
N ASP A 360 6.79 16.69 12.39
CA ASP A 360 5.48 16.09 12.15
C ASP A 360 5.55 15.08 10.99
N ALA A 361 6.42 14.06 11.12
CA ALA A 361 6.62 13.04 10.08
C ALA A 361 5.63 11.86 10.17
N VAL A 362 5.35 11.25 9.02
CA VAL A 362 4.76 9.89 8.91
C VAL A 362 5.87 8.84 9.00
N ILE A 363 5.52 7.60 9.29
CA ILE A 363 6.52 6.53 9.26
C ILE A 363 7.02 6.30 7.83
N GLU A 364 8.33 6.12 7.70
CA GLU A 364 9.03 6.04 6.40
C GLU A 364 8.93 4.63 5.80
N THR A 365 7.71 4.25 5.40
CA THR A 365 7.37 2.89 4.92
C THR A 365 8.20 2.46 3.70
N THR A 366 8.59 3.39 2.84
CA THR A 366 9.55 3.16 1.75
C THR A 366 10.86 2.59 2.31
N ARG A 367 11.39 3.12 3.43
CA ARG A 367 12.71 2.75 4.00
C ARG A 367 12.61 1.39 4.63
N PHE A 368 11.48 1.15 5.28
CA PHE A 368 11.16 -0.15 5.83
C PHE A 368 11.15 -1.20 4.72
N ASN A 369 10.50 -0.91 3.60
CA ASN A 369 10.41 -1.83 2.47
C ASN A 369 11.77 -2.11 1.83
N GLU A 370 12.71 -1.16 1.75
CA GLU A 370 14.09 -1.41 1.30
C GLU A 370 14.84 -2.34 2.26
N VAL A 371 14.73 -2.09 3.56
CA VAL A 371 15.50 -2.82 4.58
C VAL A 371 14.95 -4.24 4.81
N LEU A 372 13.62 -4.42 4.76
CA LEU A 372 12.94 -5.70 5.02
C LEU A 372 13.28 -6.77 3.98
N GLN A 373 13.75 -6.38 2.79
CA GLN A 373 14.20 -7.33 1.76
C GLN A 373 15.41 -8.15 2.25
N PHE A 374 16.23 -7.56 3.14
CA PHE A 374 17.44 -8.18 3.68
C PHE A 374 17.24 -8.85 5.04
N ASN A 375 15.99 -8.99 5.52
CA ASN A 375 15.65 -9.54 6.84
C ASN A 375 16.38 -8.82 7.98
N LYS A 376 16.49 -7.49 7.91
CA LYS A 376 17.20 -6.70 8.92
C LYS A 376 16.24 -6.11 9.94
N LEU A 377 16.76 -5.97 11.17
CA LEU A 377 16.06 -5.28 12.25
C LEU A 377 16.08 -3.76 11.99
N ILE A 378 14.90 -3.17 11.98
CA ILE A 378 14.70 -1.72 11.92
C ILE A 378 14.25 -1.23 13.29
N ILE A 379 14.93 -0.20 13.80
CA ILE A 379 14.45 0.61 14.92
C ILE A 379 14.08 1.97 14.33
N SER A 380 12.82 2.38 14.46
CA SER A 380 12.30 3.62 13.88
C SER A 380 11.59 4.46 14.91
N GLU A 381 11.73 5.78 14.80
CA GLU A 381 10.77 6.70 15.41
C GLU A 381 9.36 6.41 14.89
N LYS A 382 8.36 6.54 15.76
CA LYS A 382 6.93 6.43 15.43
C LYS A 382 6.39 7.77 14.96
N SER A 383 5.29 7.78 14.21
CA SER A 383 4.66 9.04 13.82
C SER A 383 4.17 9.83 15.05
N SER A 384 4.33 11.15 14.99
CA SER A 384 3.70 12.13 15.88
C SER A 384 2.17 12.10 15.82
N SER A 385 1.61 11.66 14.69
CA SER A 385 0.19 11.67 14.37
C SER A 385 -0.37 10.25 14.25
N LEU A 386 -0.41 9.50 15.36
CA LEU A 386 -0.79 8.08 15.39
C LEU A 386 -2.17 7.79 14.76
N GLU A 387 -3.11 8.72 14.87
CA GLU A 387 -4.45 8.63 14.29
C GLU A 387 -4.46 8.60 12.76
N TYR A 388 -3.59 9.39 12.12
CA TYR A 388 -3.48 9.47 10.66
C TYR A 388 -2.47 8.49 10.06
N ASP A 389 -1.75 7.72 10.88
CA ASP A 389 -0.79 6.73 10.42
C ASP A 389 -1.11 5.30 10.91
N TYR A 390 -2.29 5.11 11.50
CA TYR A 390 -2.74 3.84 12.08
C TYR A 390 -2.60 2.66 11.12
N TYR A 391 -3.00 2.82 9.85
CA TYR A 391 -2.93 1.75 8.86
C TYR A 391 -1.50 1.32 8.59
N ASN A 392 -0.60 2.26 8.34
CA ASN A 392 0.81 1.96 8.14
C ASN A 392 1.42 1.33 9.40
N ILE A 393 1.18 1.90 10.58
CA ILE A 393 1.68 1.35 11.84
C ILE A 393 1.21 -0.10 12.01
N ASN A 394 -0.05 -0.43 11.73
CA ASN A 394 -0.53 -1.80 11.84
C ASN A 394 0.05 -2.76 10.79
N LEU A 395 0.40 -2.26 9.60
CA LEU A 395 1.09 -3.05 8.58
C LEU A 395 2.52 -3.40 9.03
N TYR A 396 3.21 -2.48 9.70
CA TYR A 396 4.63 -2.62 10.04
C TYR A 396 4.93 -2.98 11.51
N LYS A 397 3.95 -2.97 12.43
CA LYS A 397 4.17 -3.19 13.88
C LYS A 397 4.92 -4.47 14.26
N ASP A 398 4.71 -5.54 13.50
CA ASP A 398 5.39 -6.82 13.75
C ASP A 398 6.80 -6.86 13.11
N LEU A 399 7.08 -5.95 12.17
CA LEU A 399 8.28 -5.90 11.34
C LEU A 399 9.31 -4.89 11.85
N VAL A 400 8.84 -3.76 12.38
CA VAL A 400 9.66 -2.65 12.86
C VAL A 400 9.59 -2.58 14.39
N VAL A 401 10.64 -2.09 15.05
CA VAL A 401 10.59 -1.71 16.46
C VAL A 401 10.42 -0.20 16.54
N PHE A 402 9.23 0.24 16.93
CA PHE A 402 8.91 1.65 17.05
C PHE A 402 9.37 2.23 18.40
N ILE A 403 9.89 3.45 18.36
CA ILE A 403 10.27 4.26 19.52
C ILE A 403 9.60 5.63 19.45
N ASP A 404 9.52 6.33 20.57
CA ASP A 404 9.11 7.73 20.58
C ASP A 404 10.12 8.59 19.81
N VAL A 405 9.64 9.67 19.18
CA VAL A 405 10.52 10.66 18.53
C VAL A 405 11.50 11.20 19.57
N ILE A 406 12.79 11.21 19.25
CA ILE A 406 13.80 11.74 20.16
C ILE A 406 13.71 13.26 20.19
N ASN A 407 13.53 13.82 21.37
CA ASN A 407 13.38 15.26 21.57
C ASN A 407 14.64 16.00 21.13
N GLU A 408 14.50 17.25 20.67
CA GLU A 408 15.64 18.09 20.27
C GLU A 408 16.66 18.30 21.39
N ASP A 409 16.17 18.41 22.64
CA ASP A 409 16.98 18.52 23.85
C ASP A 409 17.60 17.19 24.32
N LEU A 410 17.32 16.10 23.60
CA LEU A 410 17.82 14.74 23.83
C LEU A 410 17.38 14.14 25.18
N SER A 411 16.38 14.72 25.85
CA SER A 411 15.91 14.30 27.18
C SER A 411 15.49 12.82 27.25
N ASN A 412 14.97 12.27 26.15
CA ASN A 412 14.52 10.89 26.04
C ASN A 412 15.50 9.93 25.33
N ILE A 413 16.73 10.35 24.98
CA ILE A 413 17.69 9.52 24.23
C ILE A 413 18.07 8.20 24.95
N HIS A 414 17.97 8.18 26.28
CA HIS A 414 18.21 6.99 27.10
C HIS A 414 17.30 5.80 26.72
N GLN A 415 16.10 6.07 26.20
CA GLN A 415 15.17 5.03 25.74
C GLN A 415 15.70 4.32 24.49
N LEU A 416 16.28 5.07 23.56
CA LEU A 416 16.92 4.52 22.37
C LEU A 416 18.15 3.66 22.75
N TYR A 417 18.99 4.14 23.67
CA TYR A 417 20.11 3.36 24.20
C TYR A 417 19.65 2.03 24.79
N ALA A 418 18.62 2.04 25.63
CA ALA A 418 18.09 0.83 26.25
C ALA A 418 17.62 -0.20 25.22
N ILE A 419 16.95 0.24 24.15
CA ILE A 419 16.48 -0.65 23.08
C ILE A 419 17.65 -1.19 22.25
N LEU A 420 18.60 -0.34 21.87
CA LEU A 420 19.80 -0.74 21.13
C LEU A 420 20.63 -1.75 21.92
N ASP A 421 20.95 -1.47 23.18
CA ASP A 421 21.70 -2.38 24.06
C ASP A 421 21.00 -3.73 24.20
N ASN A 422 19.66 -3.73 24.30
CA ASN A 422 18.88 -4.95 24.41
C ASN A 422 19.02 -5.84 23.17
N TYR A 423 19.04 -5.28 21.97
CA TYR A 423 19.21 -6.08 20.74
C TYR A 423 20.66 -6.36 20.36
N LEU A 424 21.59 -5.46 20.69
CA LEU A 424 23.01 -5.65 20.40
C LEU A 424 23.61 -6.70 21.33
N ASN A 425 23.28 -6.66 22.64
CA ASN A 425 23.88 -7.51 23.67
C ASN A 425 23.11 -8.82 23.93
N ASN A 426 21.85 -8.94 23.46
CA ASN A 426 21.06 -10.17 23.60
C ASN A 426 20.79 -10.84 22.25
N GLN A 427 21.66 -11.80 21.89
CA GLN A 427 21.58 -12.50 20.60
C GLN A 427 20.26 -13.28 20.44
N HIS A 428 19.77 -13.94 21.49
CA HIS A 428 18.51 -14.68 21.44
C HIS A 428 17.32 -13.76 21.13
N LYS A 429 17.28 -12.57 21.75
CA LYS A 429 16.22 -11.58 21.47
C LYS A 429 16.28 -11.07 20.03
N TYR A 430 17.48 -10.80 19.53
CA TYR A 430 17.69 -10.40 18.13
C TYR A 430 17.20 -11.49 17.17
N ASP A 431 17.66 -12.73 17.35
CA ASP A 431 17.31 -13.86 16.47
C ASP A 431 15.79 -14.10 16.46
N ASN A 432 15.13 -14.05 17.61
CA ASN A 432 13.67 -14.15 17.70
C ASN A 432 12.95 -13.04 16.91
N LYS A 433 13.45 -11.80 16.96
CA LYS A 433 12.86 -10.70 16.18
C LYS A 433 13.12 -10.88 14.68
N ILE A 434 14.28 -11.38 14.27
CA ILE A 434 14.56 -11.70 12.87
C ILE A 434 13.63 -12.81 12.35
N GLU A 435 13.39 -13.86 13.13
CA GLU A 435 12.44 -14.92 12.76
C GLU A 435 11.00 -14.39 12.66
N LEU A 436 10.60 -13.49 13.57
CA LEU A 436 9.31 -12.81 13.48
C LEU A 436 9.21 -11.98 12.18
N ILE A 437 10.25 -11.23 11.83
CA ILE A 437 10.31 -10.45 10.58
C ILE A 437 10.13 -11.38 9.38
N LYS A 438 10.91 -12.46 9.30
CA LYS A 438 10.80 -13.45 8.21
C LYS A 438 9.37 -14.00 8.08
N LYS A 439 8.73 -14.33 9.20
CA LYS A 439 7.36 -14.85 9.24
C LYS A 439 6.31 -13.83 8.78
N HIS A 440 6.42 -12.57 9.22
CA HIS A 440 5.39 -11.55 8.99
C HIS A 440 5.50 -10.84 7.64
N LYS A 441 6.60 -10.97 6.90
CA LYS A 441 6.74 -10.36 5.56
C LYS A 441 5.74 -10.89 4.54
N ASN A 442 5.41 -12.17 4.58
CA ASN A 442 4.37 -12.73 3.69
C ASN A 442 3.02 -12.04 3.94
N LYS A 443 2.69 -11.79 5.20
CA LYS A 443 1.48 -11.06 5.57
C LYS A 443 1.50 -9.63 5.03
N LEU A 444 2.65 -8.94 5.05
CA LEU A 444 2.79 -7.62 4.41
C LEU A 444 2.54 -7.70 2.90
N MET A 445 3.13 -8.69 2.21
CA MET A 445 2.90 -8.91 0.77
C MET A 445 1.42 -9.15 0.47
N ASP A 446 0.75 -10.02 1.24
CA ASP A 446 -0.67 -10.32 1.09
C ASP A 446 -1.54 -9.07 1.31
N ARG A 447 -1.15 -8.20 2.25
CA ARG A 447 -1.84 -6.92 2.48
C ARG A 447 -1.63 -5.95 1.32
N CYS A 448 -0.41 -5.79 0.80
CA CYS A 448 -0.17 -4.99 -0.40
C CYS A 448 -0.96 -5.50 -1.61
N GLU A 449 -1.05 -6.82 -1.78
CA GLU A 449 -1.84 -7.46 -2.83
C GLU A 449 -3.34 -7.18 -2.66
N TYR A 450 -3.86 -7.28 -1.43
CA TYR A 450 -5.25 -6.92 -1.11
C TYR A 450 -5.56 -5.45 -1.44
N PHE A 451 -4.71 -4.51 -1.00
CA PHE A 451 -4.91 -3.09 -1.27
C PHE A 451 -4.82 -2.75 -2.77
N THR A 452 -3.92 -3.41 -3.50
CA THR A 452 -3.84 -3.26 -4.96
C THR A 452 -5.13 -3.76 -5.61
N LYS A 453 -5.61 -4.95 -5.24
CA LYS A 453 -6.85 -5.54 -5.79
C LYS A 453 -8.09 -4.70 -5.48
N ARG A 454 -8.25 -4.22 -4.24
CA ARG A 454 -9.43 -3.41 -3.85
C ARG A 454 -9.46 -2.09 -4.61
N ASN A 455 -8.31 -1.44 -4.81
CA ASN A 455 -8.24 -0.16 -5.49
C ASN A 455 -8.39 -0.32 -7.00
N LEU A 456 -7.84 -1.39 -7.58
CA LEU A 456 -8.03 -1.68 -9.01
C LEU A 456 -9.45 -2.12 -9.33
N LEU A 457 -10.20 -2.67 -8.37
CA LEU A 457 -11.59 -3.01 -8.58
C LEU A 457 -12.42 -1.79 -9.00
N SER A 458 -12.23 -0.64 -8.33
CA SER A 458 -12.96 0.58 -8.68
C SER A 458 -12.51 1.16 -10.03
N VAL A 459 -11.23 0.99 -10.39
CA VAL A 459 -10.65 1.48 -11.65
C VAL A 459 -11.11 0.65 -12.85
N LEU A 460 -11.18 -0.68 -12.67
CA LEU A 460 -11.36 -1.64 -13.76
C LEU A 460 -12.79 -2.19 -13.87
N GLU A 461 -13.67 -1.84 -12.93
CA GLU A 461 -15.07 -2.29 -12.88
C GLU A 461 -15.21 -3.83 -12.98
N LEU A 462 -14.31 -4.57 -12.33
CA LEU A 462 -14.31 -6.03 -12.44
C LEU A 462 -15.57 -6.64 -11.83
N THR A 463 -16.10 -7.68 -12.48
CA THR A 463 -17.35 -8.35 -12.10
C THR A 463 -17.17 -9.43 -11.02
N ILE A 464 -15.96 -9.99 -10.86
CA ILE A 464 -15.67 -10.99 -9.83
C ILE A 464 -14.74 -10.37 -8.78
N VAL A 465 -15.25 -10.24 -7.56
CA VAL A 465 -14.73 -9.34 -6.53
C VAL A 465 -14.10 -10.07 -5.34
N LYS A 466 -13.86 -11.39 -5.45
CA LYS A 466 -13.30 -12.17 -4.33
C LYS A 466 -11.80 -11.93 -4.21
N ILE A 467 -11.41 -11.24 -3.14
CA ILE A 467 -10.06 -10.85 -2.79
C ILE A 467 -9.71 -11.58 -1.48
N ASP A 468 -8.62 -12.34 -1.51
CA ASP A 468 -8.17 -13.07 -0.33
C ASP A 468 -7.68 -12.10 0.76
N TYR A 469 -8.15 -12.33 1.98
CA TYR A 469 -7.75 -11.62 3.20
C TYR A 469 -7.80 -12.61 4.37
N GLU A 470 -6.72 -12.73 5.14
CA GLU A 470 -6.65 -13.66 6.27
C GLU A 470 -7.54 -13.20 7.44
N LEU A 471 -8.49 -14.04 7.84
CA LEU A 471 -9.36 -13.82 9.00
C LEU A 471 -9.07 -14.81 10.11
N LYS A 472 -9.33 -14.39 11.36
CA LYS A 472 -9.09 -15.12 12.60
C LYS A 472 -10.41 -15.37 13.32
N PRO A 473 -10.55 -16.51 14.02
CA PRO A 473 -11.71 -16.77 14.86
C PRO A 473 -11.75 -15.82 16.07
N ASN A 474 -12.95 -15.57 16.59
CA ASN A 474 -13.19 -14.76 17.81
C ASN A 474 -12.70 -13.30 17.72
N ILE A 475 -12.62 -12.75 16.51
CA ILE A 475 -12.35 -11.33 16.25
C ILE A 475 -13.61 -10.67 15.69
N ILE A 476 -13.89 -9.46 16.16
CA ILE A 476 -14.88 -8.55 15.61
C ILE A 476 -14.21 -7.81 14.46
N TYR A 477 -14.71 -7.98 13.24
CA TYR A 477 -14.21 -7.25 12.08
C TYR A 477 -15.01 -5.96 11.91
N CYS A 478 -14.35 -4.82 12.21
CA CYS A 478 -14.94 -3.50 12.01
C CYS A 478 -14.76 -3.08 10.55
N LEU A 479 -15.84 -3.03 9.79
CA LEU A 479 -15.86 -2.63 8.40
C LEU A 479 -15.67 -1.12 8.29
N HIS A 480 -14.56 -0.70 7.68
CA HIS A 480 -14.17 0.71 7.64
C HIS A 480 -13.42 1.06 6.36
N LEU A 481 -13.68 2.26 5.81
CA LEU A 481 -12.91 2.81 4.70
C LEU A 481 -11.69 3.57 5.23
N PRO A 482 -10.44 3.10 5.01
CA PRO A 482 -9.23 3.81 5.46
C PRO A 482 -9.17 5.28 5.02
N GLU A 483 -9.88 5.63 3.95
CA GLU A 483 -10.03 6.97 3.41
C GLU A 483 -10.94 7.89 4.25
N THR A 484 -11.43 7.44 5.41
CA THR A 484 -12.30 8.20 6.33
C THR A 484 -11.73 8.27 7.75
N PRO A 485 -10.54 8.87 7.94
CA PRO A 485 -9.84 8.87 9.24
C PRO A 485 -10.67 9.49 10.36
N ASP A 486 -11.54 10.47 10.06
CA ASP A 486 -12.44 11.06 11.05
C ASP A 486 -13.41 10.05 11.67
N ARG A 487 -13.95 9.11 10.86
CA ARG A 487 -14.83 8.04 11.36
C ARG A 487 -14.07 7.07 12.26
N TYR A 488 -12.84 6.73 11.86
CA TYR A 488 -11.94 5.91 12.68
C TYR A 488 -11.72 6.58 14.05
N ASN A 489 -11.42 7.88 14.07
CA ASN A 489 -11.18 8.64 15.29
C ASN A 489 -12.39 8.69 16.20
N VAL A 490 -13.59 8.92 15.66
CA VAL A 490 -14.82 8.88 16.45
C VAL A 490 -15.06 7.47 17.02
N PHE A 491 -14.80 6.42 16.24
CA PHE A 491 -14.99 5.04 16.66
C PHE A 491 -14.03 4.63 17.78
N ILE A 492 -12.74 4.93 17.72
CA ILE A 492 -11.78 4.52 18.75
C ILE A 492 -11.88 5.32 20.04
N ASN A 493 -12.41 6.56 19.98
CA ASN A 493 -12.56 7.45 21.12
C ASN A 493 -13.90 7.26 21.87
N GLN A 494 -14.73 6.31 21.45
CA GLN A 494 -15.95 5.99 22.19
C GLN A 494 -15.61 5.42 23.59
N PRO A 495 -16.42 5.70 24.63
CA PRO A 495 -16.06 5.39 26.03
C PRO A 495 -15.71 3.93 26.33
N ASN A 496 -16.19 2.98 25.52
CA ASN A 496 -16.05 1.54 25.77
C ASN A 496 -15.14 0.82 24.75
N TYR A 497 -14.40 1.55 23.91
CA TYR A 497 -13.49 0.93 22.95
C TYR A 497 -12.32 0.20 23.63
N TYR A 498 -11.76 0.77 24.71
CA TYR A 498 -10.63 0.18 25.45
C TYR A 498 -10.92 -1.26 25.94
N ASN A 499 -12.19 -1.55 26.18
CA ASN A 499 -12.70 -2.83 26.67
C ASN A 499 -12.64 -3.94 25.60
N ILE A 500 -12.58 -3.57 24.32
CA ILE A 500 -12.68 -4.49 23.18
C ILE A 500 -11.48 -4.41 22.23
N VAL A 501 -10.49 -3.58 22.54
CA VAL A 501 -9.34 -3.30 21.66
C VAL A 501 -8.60 -4.57 21.22
N ASP A 502 -8.53 -5.58 22.09
CA ASP A 502 -7.88 -6.87 21.78
C ASP A 502 -8.80 -7.85 21.03
N LYS A 503 -10.09 -7.53 20.92
CA LYS A 503 -11.13 -8.35 20.28
C LYS A 503 -11.56 -7.79 18.92
N ILE A 504 -11.07 -6.62 18.50
CA ILE A 504 -11.51 -5.92 17.29
C ILE A 504 -10.36 -5.71 16.29
N GLU A 505 -10.62 -5.92 15.00
CA GLU A 505 -9.69 -5.61 13.91
C GLU A 505 -10.44 -4.80 12.84
N PHE A 506 -9.86 -3.66 12.43
CA PHE A 506 -10.39 -2.89 11.31
C PHE A 506 -10.13 -3.62 10.00
N TYR A 507 -11.21 -3.94 9.29
CA TYR A 507 -11.19 -4.52 7.97
C TYR A 507 -11.24 -3.38 6.93
N PRO A 508 -10.22 -3.25 6.04
CA PRO A 508 -10.19 -2.24 5.01
C PRO A 508 -11.25 -2.50 3.93
N ALA A 509 -12.39 -1.82 4.04
CA ALA A 509 -13.53 -1.93 3.16
C ALA A 509 -13.17 -1.57 1.71
N ILE A 510 -13.94 -2.09 0.77
CA ILE A 510 -13.80 -1.83 -0.66
C ILE A 510 -14.51 -0.52 -1.00
N LYS A 511 -13.72 0.48 -1.44
CA LYS A 511 -14.25 1.74 -1.97
C LYS A 511 -14.69 1.54 -3.41
N TYR A 512 -15.94 1.88 -3.74
CA TYR A 512 -16.50 1.73 -5.08
C TYR A 512 -17.59 2.78 -5.31
N HIS A 513 -17.85 3.15 -6.56
CA HIS A 513 -18.94 4.08 -6.93
C HIS A 513 -19.99 3.39 -7.82
N PRO A 514 -21.29 3.42 -7.46
CA PRO A 514 -21.87 4.00 -6.23
C PRO A 514 -21.50 3.22 -4.95
N GLY A 515 -21.49 3.93 -3.81
CA GLY A 515 -20.97 3.44 -2.51
C GLY A 515 -21.60 2.13 -2.01
N TRP A 516 -22.90 1.91 -2.27
CA TRP A 516 -23.58 0.68 -1.85
C TRP A 516 -22.97 -0.58 -2.47
N LYS A 517 -22.37 -0.49 -3.68
CA LYS A 517 -21.63 -1.60 -4.28
C LYS A 517 -20.37 -1.93 -3.49
N GLY A 518 -19.64 -0.90 -3.05
CA GLY A 518 -18.45 -1.04 -2.22
C GLY A 518 -18.78 -1.73 -0.90
N CYS A 519 -19.86 -1.32 -0.24
CA CYS A 519 -20.38 -1.99 0.95
C CYS A 519 -20.71 -3.47 0.66
N ALA A 520 -21.51 -3.75 -0.38
CA ALA A 520 -21.86 -5.14 -0.74
C ALA A 520 -20.64 -6.01 -1.03
N PHE A 521 -19.70 -5.51 -1.83
CA PHE A 521 -18.43 -6.20 -2.11
C PHE A 521 -17.61 -6.45 -0.86
N SER A 522 -17.61 -5.53 0.09
CA SER A 522 -16.91 -5.70 1.36
C SER A 522 -17.51 -6.84 2.20
N TYR A 523 -18.84 -6.88 2.34
CA TYR A 523 -19.53 -7.98 3.03
C TYR A 523 -19.29 -9.32 2.34
N ILE A 524 -19.39 -9.37 1.00
CA ILE A 524 -19.13 -10.59 0.24
C ILE A 524 -17.70 -11.08 0.46
N ASN A 525 -16.72 -10.17 0.52
CA ASN A 525 -15.34 -10.53 0.81
C ASN A 525 -15.13 -11.02 2.25
N LEU A 526 -15.77 -10.40 3.24
CA LEU A 526 -15.72 -10.87 4.63
C LEU A 526 -16.28 -12.28 4.77
N ILE A 527 -17.46 -12.56 4.19
CA ILE A 527 -18.09 -13.89 4.22
C ILE A 527 -17.29 -14.91 3.41
N TYR A 528 -16.80 -14.54 2.22
CA TYR A 528 -15.95 -15.40 1.39
C TYR A 528 -14.69 -15.81 2.14
N ASN A 529 -14.00 -14.84 2.77
CA ASN A 529 -12.80 -15.11 3.54
C ASN A 529 -13.09 -15.88 4.83
N ALA A 530 -14.24 -15.68 5.47
CA ALA A 530 -14.65 -16.48 6.62
C ALA A 530 -14.81 -17.95 6.26
N GLN A 531 -15.46 -18.23 5.12
CA GLN A 531 -15.59 -19.57 4.56
C GLN A 531 -14.23 -20.16 4.16
N ARG A 532 -13.39 -19.39 3.46
CA ARG A 532 -12.04 -19.81 3.03
C ARG A 532 -11.12 -20.13 4.22
N CYS A 533 -11.21 -19.36 5.30
CA CYS A 533 -10.49 -19.59 6.56
C CYS A 533 -11.15 -20.63 7.48
N ASN A 534 -12.23 -21.29 7.03
CA ASN A 534 -12.97 -22.31 7.78
C ASN A 534 -13.48 -21.83 9.16
N LEU A 535 -13.92 -20.57 9.23
CA LEU A 535 -14.51 -20.02 10.45
C LEU A 535 -15.93 -20.55 10.64
N LYS A 536 -16.27 -20.94 11.88
CA LYS A 536 -17.65 -21.35 12.24
C LYS A 536 -18.65 -20.20 12.22
N GLN A 537 -18.15 -19.00 12.49
CA GLN A 537 -18.93 -17.77 12.46
C GLN A 537 -17.97 -16.58 12.26
N ILE A 538 -18.53 -15.44 11.85
CA ILE A 538 -17.83 -14.15 11.80
C ILE A 538 -18.69 -13.07 12.43
N THR A 539 -18.08 -12.21 13.26
CA THR A 539 -18.72 -11.01 13.78
C THR A 539 -18.26 -9.81 12.97
N ILE A 540 -19.22 -9.04 12.46
CA ILE A 540 -18.98 -7.85 11.64
C ILE A 540 -19.71 -6.67 12.29
N CYS A 541 -19.01 -5.55 12.47
CA CYS A 541 -19.64 -4.28 12.83
C CYS A 541 -19.24 -3.19 11.84
N GLU A 542 -20.09 -2.20 11.61
CA GLU A 542 -19.72 -1.00 10.86
C GLU A 542 -18.97 -0.02 11.75
N ASP A 543 -18.20 0.89 11.15
CA ASP A 543 -17.40 1.91 11.85
C ASP A 543 -18.21 3.06 12.45
N ASP A 544 -19.54 3.03 12.31
CA ASP A 544 -20.48 3.81 13.11
C ASP A 544 -21.18 2.98 14.19
N CYS A 545 -20.78 1.73 14.47
CA CYS A 545 -21.35 0.98 15.58
C CYS A 545 -20.93 1.58 16.93
N CYS A 546 -21.91 1.80 17.82
CA CYS A 546 -21.71 2.30 19.17
C CYS A 546 -21.83 1.17 20.22
N PHE A 547 -20.85 1.06 21.12
CA PHE A 547 -20.83 0.05 22.18
C PHE A 547 -21.31 0.60 23.53
N ASN A 548 -22.31 -0.05 24.10
CA ASN A 548 -22.87 0.28 25.41
C ASN A 548 -21.92 -0.07 26.58
N LYS A 549 -22.15 0.53 27.76
CA LYS A 549 -21.29 0.41 28.96
C LYS A 549 -20.99 -1.03 29.38
N ASP A 550 -21.97 -1.93 29.25
CA ASP A 550 -21.86 -3.33 29.65
C ASP A 550 -21.59 -4.27 28.45
N TYR A 551 -21.15 -3.72 27.32
CA TYR A 551 -21.00 -4.47 26.07
C TYR A 551 -20.17 -5.75 26.24
N ASN A 552 -19.02 -5.68 26.90
CA ASN A 552 -18.16 -6.86 27.08
C ASN A 552 -18.89 -8.03 27.74
N ILE A 553 -19.60 -7.73 28.83
CA ILE A 553 -20.35 -8.73 29.60
C ILE A 553 -21.48 -9.29 28.73
N LYS A 554 -22.21 -8.41 28.04
CA LYS A 554 -23.33 -8.81 27.18
C LYS A 554 -22.88 -9.59 25.96
N TYR A 555 -21.77 -9.23 25.34
CA TYR A 555 -21.20 -9.95 24.19
C TYR A 555 -20.73 -11.35 24.58
N ASP A 556 -20.17 -11.52 25.78
CA ASP A 556 -19.82 -12.84 26.29
C ASP A 556 -21.09 -13.68 26.55
N ILE A 557 -22.16 -13.08 27.10
CA ILE A 557 -23.47 -13.74 27.26
C ILE A 557 -24.08 -14.13 25.91
N ILE A 558 -24.08 -13.22 24.92
CA ILE A 558 -24.55 -13.48 23.54
C ILE A 558 -23.77 -14.64 22.94
N SER A 559 -22.44 -14.61 23.04
CA SER A 559 -21.57 -15.65 22.49
C SER A 559 -21.81 -17.01 23.15
N GLU A 560 -22.08 -17.05 24.46
CA GLU A 560 -22.42 -18.29 25.17
C GLU A 560 -23.81 -18.80 24.80
N PHE A 561 -24.79 -17.91 24.68
CA PHE A 561 -26.16 -18.22 24.26
C PHE A 561 -26.18 -18.84 22.87
N LEU A 562 -25.53 -18.21 21.88
CA LEU A 562 -25.49 -18.68 20.50
C LEU A 562 -24.80 -20.06 20.37
N LYS A 563 -23.87 -20.41 21.26
CA LYS A 563 -23.25 -21.75 21.32
C LYS A 563 -24.19 -22.83 21.86
N LYS A 564 -25.21 -22.45 22.65
CA LYS A 564 -26.22 -23.37 23.20
C LYS A 564 -27.37 -23.64 22.21
N LEU A 565 -27.53 -22.80 21.19
CA LEU A 565 -28.54 -23.02 20.15
C LEU A 565 -28.06 -24.11 19.18
N ASN A 566 -28.95 -25.03 18.85
CA ASN A 566 -28.67 -26.11 17.88
C ASN A 566 -28.58 -25.58 16.44
N GLU A 567 -29.46 -24.65 16.08
CA GLU A 567 -29.57 -24.10 14.72
C GLU A 567 -29.90 -22.61 14.77
N TRP A 568 -29.09 -21.80 14.11
CA TRP A 568 -29.34 -20.39 13.84
C TRP A 568 -28.45 -19.95 12.67
N ASP A 569 -28.91 -18.96 11.90
CA ASP A 569 -28.17 -18.46 10.73
C ASP A 569 -27.47 -17.13 11.02
N LEU A 570 -28.16 -16.23 11.71
CA LEU A 570 -27.72 -14.86 11.90
C LEU A 570 -28.09 -14.37 13.29
N PHE A 571 -27.20 -13.60 13.91
CA PHE A 571 -27.52 -12.74 15.04
C PHE A 571 -27.45 -11.29 14.58
N VAL A 572 -28.44 -10.48 14.97
CA VAL A 572 -28.50 -9.05 14.66
C VAL A 572 -28.61 -8.26 15.95
N GLY A 573 -27.65 -7.37 16.19
CA GLY A 573 -27.58 -6.59 17.43
C GLY A 573 -28.61 -5.46 17.53
N VAL A 574 -29.00 -4.91 16.39
CA VAL A 574 -29.99 -3.81 16.26
C VAL A 574 -30.66 -3.89 14.89
N ILE A 575 -31.96 -3.63 14.81
CA ILE A 575 -32.73 -3.68 13.55
C ILE A 575 -33.12 -2.27 13.12
N ALA A 576 -32.66 -1.84 11.94
CA ALA A 576 -33.05 -0.56 11.34
C ALA A 576 -34.53 -0.61 10.92
N ASP A 577 -34.87 -1.51 10.01
CA ASP A 577 -36.22 -1.60 9.45
C ASP A 577 -36.77 -3.02 9.57
N LEU A 578 -37.58 -3.28 10.59
CA LEU A 578 -38.22 -4.59 10.77
C LEU A 578 -39.38 -4.76 9.77
N PRO A 579 -39.31 -5.73 8.84
CA PRO A 579 -40.39 -5.93 7.87
C PRO A 579 -41.72 -6.26 8.56
N HIS A 580 -42.82 -5.68 8.09
CA HIS A 580 -44.14 -5.90 8.69
C HIS A 580 -44.64 -7.36 8.60
N ASP A 581 -44.15 -8.12 7.63
CA ASP A 581 -44.46 -9.54 7.44
C ASP A 581 -43.48 -10.48 8.18
N THR A 582 -42.68 -9.93 9.11
CA THR A 582 -41.79 -10.73 9.95
C THR A 582 -42.59 -11.62 10.89
N THR A 583 -42.21 -12.89 10.96
CA THR A 583 -42.78 -13.87 11.90
C THR A 583 -41.83 -14.11 13.06
N LEU A 584 -42.39 -14.17 14.27
CA LEU A 584 -41.67 -14.57 15.47
C LEU A 584 -41.94 -16.05 15.75
N SER A 585 -40.87 -16.83 15.88
CA SER A 585 -40.95 -18.28 16.07
C SER A 585 -40.66 -18.70 17.51
N ASN A 586 -39.83 -17.95 18.24
CA ASN A 586 -39.52 -18.25 19.64
C ASN A 586 -39.08 -17.02 20.43
N VAL A 587 -39.25 -17.08 21.76
CA VAL A 587 -38.70 -16.14 22.74
C VAL A 587 -37.84 -16.93 23.72
N TYR A 588 -36.59 -16.55 23.88
CA TYR A 588 -35.64 -17.18 24.79
C TYR A 588 -35.29 -16.26 25.96
N TYR A 589 -35.19 -16.83 27.16
CA TYR A 589 -34.60 -16.16 28.31
C TYR A 589 -33.28 -16.82 28.68
N TYR A 590 -32.22 -16.01 28.79
CA TYR A 590 -30.88 -16.48 29.12
C TYR A 590 -30.07 -15.41 29.86
N LYS A 591 -29.58 -15.72 31.07
CA LYS A 591 -28.74 -14.83 31.91
C LYS A 591 -29.19 -13.36 31.93
N ASN A 592 -30.46 -13.11 32.28
CA ASN A 592 -31.10 -11.79 32.33
C ASN A 592 -31.24 -11.05 30.98
N MET A 593 -30.94 -11.71 29.86
CA MET A 593 -31.23 -11.22 28.51
C MET A 593 -32.43 -11.96 27.92
N THR A 594 -33.19 -11.24 27.10
CA THR A 594 -34.25 -11.82 26.27
C THR A 594 -33.77 -11.85 24.84
N PHE A 595 -33.93 -12.98 24.17
CA PHE A 595 -33.67 -13.12 22.74
C PHE A 595 -34.95 -13.55 22.02
N VAL A 596 -35.09 -13.17 20.77
CA VAL A 596 -36.18 -13.65 19.91
C VAL A 596 -35.64 -14.25 18.64
N GLU A 597 -36.36 -15.23 18.12
CA GLU A 597 -36.10 -15.83 16.81
C GLU A 597 -37.14 -15.35 15.80
N ILE A 598 -36.66 -14.72 14.73
CA ILE A 598 -37.46 -14.18 13.64
C ILE A 598 -36.94 -14.67 12.29
N ASN A 599 -37.75 -14.55 11.24
CA ASN A 599 -37.41 -15.05 9.90
C ASN A 599 -36.78 -14.02 8.95
N LYS A 600 -36.86 -12.72 9.28
CA LYS A 600 -36.43 -11.60 8.43
C LYS A 600 -35.87 -10.46 9.27
N MET A 601 -34.94 -9.70 8.68
CA MET A 601 -34.35 -8.51 9.30
C MET A 601 -33.86 -7.54 8.22
N ASN A 602 -33.65 -6.27 8.60
CA ASN A 602 -32.92 -5.30 7.78
C ASN A 602 -32.01 -4.43 8.65
N SER A 603 -30.72 -4.79 8.73
CA SER A 603 -29.68 -4.03 9.44
C SER A 603 -28.29 -4.63 9.23
N MET A 604 -27.27 -3.78 9.17
CA MET A 604 -25.88 -4.19 8.94
C MET A 604 -24.91 -3.73 10.04
N VAL A 605 -25.36 -2.88 10.98
CA VAL A 605 -24.53 -2.18 11.98
C VAL A 605 -23.69 -3.11 12.86
N PHE A 606 -24.29 -4.17 13.40
CA PHE A 606 -23.60 -5.19 14.19
C PHE A 606 -24.27 -6.55 14.05
N ASN A 607 -23.60 -7.49 13.40
CA ASN A 607 -24.14 -8.81 13.10
C ASN A 607 -23.12 -9.93 13.37
N ILE A 608 -23.61 -11.11 13.72
CA ILE A 608 -22.82 -12.35 13.75
C ILE A 608 -23.41 -13.32 12.74
N TYR A 609 -22.60 -13.77 11.79
CA TYR A 609 -23.01 -14.68 10.73
C TYR A 609 -22.50 -16.09 11.02
N ASN A 610 -23.40 -17.07 11.10
CA ASN A 610 -23.04 -18.48 11.25
C ASN A 610 -22.63 -19.06 9.88
N ASN A 611 -21.74 -20.06 9.86
CA ASN A 611 -21.34 -20.69 8.61
C ASN A 611 -22.51 -21.31 7.83
N THR A 612 -23.64 -21.62 8.49
CA THR A 612 -24.87 -22.10 7.84
C THR A 612 -25.44 -21.11 6.83
N CYS A 613 -25.16 -19.80 6.96
CA CYS A 613 -25.67 -18.79 6.05
C CYS A 613 -24.67 -18.36 4.96
N PHE A 614 -23.40 -18.77 5.02
CA PHE A 614 -22.34 -18.27 4.13
C PHE A 614 -22.65 -18.55 2.65
N ASP A 615 -22.95 -19.80 2.29
CA ASP A 615 -23.25 -20.17 0.90
C ASP A 615 -24.49 -19.48 0.34
N LYS A 616 -25.45 -19.11 1.20
CA LYS A 616 -26.64 -18.34 0.80
C LYS A 616 -26.25 -16.88 0.52
N ILE A 617 -25.47 -16.25 1.41
CA ILE A 617 -25.04 -14.86 1.23
C ILE A 617 -24.14 -14.70 -0.01
N LEU A 618 -23.24 -15.65 -0.26
CA LEU A 618 -22.33 -15.60 -1.41
C LEU A 618 -22.99 -15.76 -2.78
N LYS A 619 -24.31 -16.03 -2.84
CA LYS A 619 -25.10 -16.04 -4.07
C LYS A 619 -25.65 -14.67 -4.46
N TRP A 620 -25.36 -13.63 -3.66
CA TRP A 620 -25.71 -12.25 -4.01
C TRP A 620 -25.14 -11.89 -5.39
N ASP A 621 -25.97 -11.19 -6.18
CA ASP A 621 -25.63 -10.70 -7.51
C ASP A 621 -25.93 -9.20 -7.60
N VAL A 622 -24.89 -8.44 -7.98
CA VAL A 622 -24.96 -6.98 -8.17
C VAL A 622 -25.96 -6.56 -9.27
N HIS A 623 -26.28 -7.46 -10.20
CA HIS A 623 -27.23 -7.21 -11.29
C HIS A 623 -28.68 -7.61 -10.96
N SER A 624 -28.92 -8.13 -9.75
CA SER A 624 -30.25 -8.51 -9.29
C SER A 624 -31.18 -7.29 -9.27
N LYS A 625 -32.27 -7.36 -10.04
CA LYS A 625 -33.31 -6.31 -10.08
C LYS A 625 -34.28 -6.41 -8.90
N ASP A 626 -34.47 -7.59 -8.34
CA ASP A 626 -35.50 -7.86 -7.33
C ASP A 626 -35.18 -7.23 -5.97
N THR A 627 -33.89 -7.04 -5.66
CA THR A 627 -33.41 -6.49 -4.39
C THR A 627 -32.85 -5.07 -4.52
N GLY A 628 -33.00 -4.43 -5.68
CA GLY A 628 -32.34 -3.15 -5.98
C GLY A 628 -30.81 -3.24 -5.99
N GLY A 629 -30.25 -4.45 -5.99
CA GLY A 629 -28.82 -4.73 -5.99
C GLY A 629 -28.12 -4.67 -4.63
N THR A 630 -28.72 -4.12 -3.56
CA THR A 630 -28.01 -3.96 -2.28
C THR A 630 -27.92 -5.28 -1.49
N ILE A 631 -26.89 -5.40 -0.64
CA ILE A 631 -26.63 -6.64 0.11
C ILE A 631 -27.63 -6.85 1.26
N ASP A 632 -28.02 -5.77 1.93
CA ASP A 632 -29.01 -5.76 3.01
C ASP A 632 -30.39 -6.20 2.50
N ALA A 633 -30.82 -5.69 1.34
CA ALA A 633 -32.07 -6.11 0.71
C ALA A 633 -32.05 -7.59 0.27
N TYR A 634 -30.89 -8.10 -0.14
CA TYR A 634 -30.72 -9.52 -0.48
C TYR A 634 -30.74 -10.42 0.76
N ILE A 635 -30.07 -10.02 1.84
CA ILE A 635 -30.13 -10.75 3.12
C ILE A 635 -31.57 -10.76 3.65
N LYS A 636 -32.29 -9.65 3.53
CA LYS A 636 -33.72 -9.54 3.90
C LYS A 636 -34.63 -10.47 3.11
N SER A 637 -34.32 -10.73 1.83
CA SER A 637 -35.12 -11.62 0.98
C SER A 637 -34.85 -13.11 1.26
N CYS A 638 -33.71 -13.42 1.88
CA CYS A 638 -33.37 -14.76 2.31
C CYS A 638 -34.16 -15.15 3.56
N ASN A 639 -34.68 -16.38 3.58
CA ASN A 639 -35.31 -16.94 4.78
C ASN A 639 -34.23 -17.50 5.72
N PHE A 640 -33.97 -16.78 6.81
CA PHE A 640 -32.95 -17.10 7.81
C PHE A 640 -33.55 -17.27 9.20
N LYS A 641 -32.93 -18.11 10.04
CA LYS A 641 -33.18 -18.11 11.48
C LYS A 641 -32.38 -16.99 12.14
N VAL A 642 -33.03 -15.85 12.37
CA VAL A 642 -32.40 -14.64 12.90
C VAL A 642 -32.65 -14.52 14.39
N ILE A 643 -31.59 -14.40 15.17
CA ILE A 643 -31.60 -14.18 16.62
C ILE A 643 -31.39 -12.70 16.91
N VAL A 644 -32.20 -12.13 17.78
CA VAL A 644 -32.16 -10.70 18.11
C VAL A 644 -32.28 -10.51 19.62
N PRO A 645 -31.40 -9.72 20.27
CA PRO A 645 -31.57 -9.36 21.67
C PRO A 645 -32.67 -8.30 21.82
N VAL A 646 -33.47 -8.40 22.88
CA VAL A 646 -34.49 -7.41 23.21
C VAL A 646 -34.33 -7.00 24.69
N PRO A 647 -34.03 -5.73 24.99
CA PRO A 647 -33.86 -4.60 24.07
C PRO A 647 -32.64 -4.74 23.15
N PHE A 648 -32.61 -3.95 22.07
CA PHE A 648 -31.46 -3.90 21.17
C PHE A 648 -30.21 -3.44 21.94
N GLU A 649 -29.06 -4.03 21.60
CA GLU A 649 -27.82 -3.85 22.37
C GLU A 649 -26.83 -2.89 21.73
N PHE A 650 -27.15 -2.40 20.53
CA PHE A 650 -26.28 -1.59 19.69
C PHE A 650 -27.04 -0.39 19.13
N SER A 651 -26.30 0.67 18.83
CA SER A 651 -26.80 1.87 18.17
C SER A 651 -25.71 2.41 17.22
N CYS A 652 -25.97 3.55 16.59
CA CYS A 652 -24.99 4.20 15.73
C CYS A 652 -24.26 5.35 16.46
N LEU A 653 -23.07 5.70 15.99
CA LEU A 653 -22.33 6.90 16.34
C LEU A 653 -22.81 8.06 15.47
N ASN A 654 -22.68 9.28 16.00
CA ASN A 654 -23.09 10.49 15.28
C ASN A 654 -22.00 10.93 14.29
N VAL A 655 -22.01 10.30 13.10
CA VAL A 655 -21.02 10.51 12.03
C VAL A 655 -21.69 10.59 10.66
N GLU A 656 -21.01 11.23 9.70
CA GLU A 656 -21.48 11.32 8.32
C GLU A 656 -21.38 9.97 7.59
N SER A 657 -22.44 9.55 6.91
CA SER A 657 -22.49 8.27 6.18
C SER A 657 -21.58 8.28 4.96
N THR A 658 -20.73 7.26 4.84
CA THR A 658 -19.88 7.04 3.66
C THR A 658 -20.67 6.59 2.42
N LEU A 659 -21.93 6.17 2.60
CA LEU A 659 -22.83 5.76 1.51
C LEU A 659 -23.61 6.94 0.93
N TRP A 660 -24.04 7.86 1.80
CA TRP A 660 -24.99 8.92 1.45
C TRP A 660 -24.39 10.33 1.44
N GLY A 661 -23.18 10.52 1.98
CA GLY A 661 -22.55 11.85 2.08
C GLY A 661 -23.36 12.83 2.94
N SER A 662 -24.05 12.30 3.96
CA SER A 662 -24.84 13.08 4.90
C SER A 662 -24.91 12.37 6.25
N ASN A 663 -25.15 13.13 7.31
CA ASN A 663 -25.31 12.58 8.65
C ASN A 663 -26.70 11.96 8.80
N CYS A 664 -26.74 10.64 8.95
CA CYS A 664 -27.98 9.86 9.05
C CYS A 664 -28.31 9.42 10.48
N PHE A 665 -27.61 9.95 11.50
CA PHE A 665 -27.72 9.50 12.89
C PHE A 665 -29.16 9.54 13.43
N ASP A 666 -29.84 10.69 13.32
CA ASP A 666 -31.21 10.84 13.84
C ASP A 666 -32.21 9.96 13.09
N TYR A 667 -31.99 9.81 11.77
CA TYR A 667 -32.81 8.95 10.92
C TYR A 667 -32.68 7.48 11.33
N TYR A 668 -31.46 6.97 11.52
CA TYR A 668 -31.24 5.60 11.96
C TYR A 668 -31.77 5.33 13.36
N ASN A 669 -31.58 6.25 14.31
CA ASN A 669 -32.14 6.08 15.66
C ASN A 669 -33.67 6.08 15.68
N SER A 670 -34.31 6.89 14.82
CA SER A 670 -35.77 6.84 14.62
C SER A 670 -36.22 5.48 14.10
N MET A 671 -35.50 4.94 13.11
CA MET A 671 -35.74 3.60 12.56
C MET A 671 -35.60 2.50 13.62
N PHE A 672 -34.54 2.52 14.42
CA PHE A 672 -34.32 1.57 15.52
C PHE A 672 -35.46 1.60 16.54
N ASN A 673 -35.93 2.79 16.92
CA ASN A 673 -37.05 2.94 17.85
C ASN A 673 -38.35 2.36 17.28
N ASN A 674 -38.65 2.61 16.01
CA ASN A 674 -39.84 2.05 15.34
C ASN A 674 -39.79 0.51 15.32
N SER A 675 -38.64 -0.05 14.93
CA SER A 675 -38.40 -1.50 14.93
C SER A 675 -38.52 -2.11 16.32
N TYR A 676 -38.05 -1.41 17.36
CA TYR A 676 -38.19 -1.86 18.75
C TYR A 676 -39.65 -1.92 19.23
N VAL A 677 -40.48 -0.94 18.84
CA VAL A 677 -41.93 -0.95 19.15
C VAL A 677 -42.62 -2.13 18.47
N LEU A 678 -42.30 -2.39 17.20
CA LEU A 678 -42.86 -3.51 16.43
C LEU A 678 -42.47 -4.86 17.04
N ILE A 679 -41.18 -5.08 17.33
CA ILE A 679 -40.72 -6.36 17.89
C ILE A 679 -41.31 -6.62 19.28
N THR A 680 -41.44 -5.58 20.11
CA THR A 680 -42.07 -5.68 21.43
C THR A 680 -43.55 -6.06 21.31
N THR A 681 -44.24 -5.56 20.28
CA THR A 681 -45.64 -5.92 19.99
C THR A 681 -45.76 -7.38 19.54
N LEU A 682 -44.84 -7.85 18.68
CA LEU A 682 -44.78 -9.25 18.27
C LEU A 682 -44.54 -10.19 19.46
N ILE A 683 -43.64 -9.84 20.37
CA ILE A 683 -43.36 -10.61 21.59
C ILE A 683 -44.62 -10.71 22.46
N LYS A 684 -45.30 -9.59 22.71
CA LYS A 684 -46.53 -9.58 23.50
C LYS A 684 -47.58 -10.50 22.88
N ASN A 685 -47.79 -10.42 21.58
CA ASN A 685 -48.76 -11.27 20.87
C ASN A 685 -48.38 -12.75 20.92
N PHE A 686 -47.09 -13.07 20.79
CA PHE A 686 -46.59 -14.45 20.85
C PHE A 686 -46.80 -15.08 22.23
N LEU A 687 -46.47 -14.34 23.30
CA LEU A 687 -46.56 -14.81 24.69
C LEU A 687 -48.00 -14.97 25.19
N VAL A 688 -49.01 -14.46 24.48
CA VAL A 688 -50.42 -14.76 24.76
C VAL A 688 -50.75 -16.23 24.50
N SER A 689 -50.11 -16.83 23.49
CA SER A 689 -50.45 -18.18 23.01
C SER A 689 -49.34 -19.22 23.17
N ASN A 690 -48.14 -18.80 23.57
CA ASN A 690 -46.95 -19.66 23.63
C ASN A 690 -46.13 -19.40 24.91
N ASN A 691 -45.46 -20.45 25.41
CA ASN A 691 -44.52 -20.32 26.50
C ASN A 691 -43.11 -19.97 25.99
N PRO A 692 -42.38 -19.10 26.68
CA PRO A 692 -40.98 -18.80 26.36
C PRO A 692 -40.07 -19.98 26.67
N THR A 693 -38.98 -20.10 25.91
CA THR A 693 -37.94 -21.10 26.13
C THR A 693 -36.92 -20.59 27.13
N ILE A 694 -36.72 -21.30 28.24
CA ILE A 694 -35.67 -20.96 29.23
C ILE A 694 -34.44 -21.81 28.91
N ILE A 695 -33.30 -21.16 28.66
CA ILE A 695 -32.02 -21.84 28.49
C ILE A 695 -31.23 -21.70 29.80
N TYR A 696 -30.80 -22.83 30.36
CA TYR A 696 -29.97 -22.89 31.57
C TYR A 696 -28.48 -22.90 31.25
#